data_AF-A0A7Y6X2R9-F1
#
_entry.id   AF-A0A7Y6X2R9-F1
#
_cell.length_a   1.000
_cell.length_b   1.000
_cell.length_c   1.000
_cell.angle_alpha   90.00
_cell.angle_beta   90.00
_cell.angle_gamma   90.00
#
_symmetry.space_group_name_H-M   'P 1'
#
loop_
_entity.id
_entity.type
_entity.pdbx_description
1 polymer ?
#
loop_
_entity_poly.entity_id
_entity_poly.type
_entity_poly.pdbx_seq_one_letter_code
_entity_poly.pdbx_strand_id
1 'polypeptide(L)'
;MSKVFDARAPKHELPLGKKTLGALLDEHDLTGKLDEVALYNWGTRVPAEINRALVELVGCAKVDADPLQSELDPDLGTTKVIYKPVPWQPAPALKLEKAHTIKVKRRRPVPAVSITQLTRWFKPGTDTCEVEYQLEGVSARASKVDFEVHATRYYDVRRSDPVVLTQPKEWVEVPCDTLDEPGTTHLFQRRSFQVVVDKRPPADAQQAPDWQGKSEATKGVLRKAGVSDVYVGPGPAPYNVLVRYYQDDADDKARLLIEPWSPRWKHEPTAPLDDASLIVKWTLDGDNDKLVRGQLSIWDKDDQRVFFAPLSEDTLRTQRQYDLLNDPRKRWDRSEVDRARMPYRVQLQAHSGEDEELGLAVAVMPTLVRAFNYQQVQFVAFNVKPGTQAGAYLGDVDDDTDITTRCDAMKEAIQLAAPNVVPSEDVLKVFMAPEFYFRGQKGGYPVDKLSSIVHTMREETDKVDYADWLFVFGTAIGYLPHGEPGGPRLAHKDPVKHAVTISEVDETGADTVLTVTGAATKPDPAWEVEQGLVTAAIQAVVDDGLNQYKLTLQGKPALIPAPAVLAQPRVWIESSDPTPPKTKLVVASRVCDWIQNNVAPTARWSITDAAGTDDDIETCTQLAPGRYELTLAGNKLFVAGKAELLEPQATEVFNVALLQKGWPAPHVGERGLKSALVDKENISWIDFLGPNFANANFNTVDGSGRLIQVHNDPNRLALPTSGSRDTLGARPNVNTEVTASGLGGGSVVTIDGITFGIEVCLDHNISRLHDFYTNRAVKDEPKVQVHLIPSWGSSIGGGAVCAPAPNGPVLNVDGARCDSTARIHDGQLYCDDHPDNQSGVAGYCQRATETRWCGTCGATRSATGACSRCANPVTTYHKCAHPKLQLHWVCQACSGASPCLTHPLAPAVPRPVVVCANTACNQLHWGAPAAPGCGTCGGAPTAAQHVSVCGICGALAPCINHAGPYPLWLRSTCALGHAPSWTPVPLVNLACGCGWNQPPALCEHMYATPGPCPQHPTLAPQPWRCLEPFAPIGALITVASGPTPVPLSENVNYFEEKGHVVVYNATPIPPVDFVP
;
A
#
# COMPACT_ATOMS: atom_id res chain seq x y z
N MET A 1 32.37 -53.37 -42.40
CA MET A 1 32.60 -52.04 -42.99
C MET A 1 31.39 -51.17 -42.68
N SER A 2 31.56 -49.86 -42.49
CA SER A 2 30.43 -48.93 -42.46
C SER A 2 29.70 -48.97 -43.81
N LYS A 3 28.37 -49.07 -43.82
CA LYS A 3 27.60 -48.95 -45.05
C LYS A 3 27.81 -47.56 -45.64
N VAL A 4 28.18 -47.49 -46.92
CA VAL A 4 28.26 -46.24 -47.68
C VAL A 4 26.97 -46.11 -48.47
N PHE A 5 26.26 -45.00 -48.26
CA PHE A 5 25.02 -44.67 -48.97
C PHE A 5 25.31 -43.66 -50.08
N ASP A 6 24.43 -43.62 -51.09
CA ASP A 6 24.45 -42.59 -52.13
C ASP A 6 24.26 -41.19 -51.53
N ALA A 7 24.53 -40.13 -52.30
CA ALA A 7 24.28 -38.76 -51.83
C ALA A 7 22.77 -38.50 -51.65
N ARG A 8 22.41 -37.75 -50.61
CA ARG A 8 21.04 -37.21 -50.45
C ARG A 8 20.70 -36.37 -51.69
N ALA A 9 19.55 -36.66 -52.28
CA ALA A 9 19.05 -36.02 -53.49
C ALA A 9 17.51 -36.20 -53.56
N PRO A 10 16.77 -35.32 -54.26
CA PRO A 10 15.31 -35.38 -54.33
C PRO A 10 14.74 -36.75 -54.76
N LYS A 11 15.47 -37.48 -55.63
CA LYS A 11 15.16 -38.86 -56.04
C LYS A 11 15.08 -39.90 -54.90
N HIS A 12 15.55 -39.55 -53.70
CA HIS A 12 15.60 -40.41 -52.52
C HIS A 12 14.70 -39.91 -51.37
N GLU A 13 13.91 -38.87 -51.58
CA GLU A 13 13.02 -38.33 -50.55
C GLU A 13 11.81 -39.24 -50.35
N LEU A 14 11.44 -39.49 -49.08
CA LEU A 14 10.25 -40.25 -48.72
C LEU A 14 9.01 -39.33 -48.77
N PRO A 15 7.91 -39.73 -49.44
CA PRO A 15 6.63 -39.04 -49.37
C PRO A 15 6.12 -38.97 -47.92
N LEU A 16 6.25 -37.81 -47.29
CA LEU A 16 5.78 -37.64 -45.91
C LEU A 16 4.26 -37.46 -45.85
N GLY A 17 3.66 -37.82 -44.71
CA GLY A 17 2.24 -37.62 -44.43
C GLY A 17 1.94 -37.77 -42.93
N LYS A 18 0.68 -37.53 -42.52
CA LYS A 18 0.26 -37.60 -41.12
C LYS A 18 0.07 -39.05 -40.67
N LYS A 19 1.14 -39.67 -40.17
CA LYS A 19 1.23 -41.07 -39.71
C LYS A 19 2.42 -41.25 -38.77
N THR A 20 2.52 -42.37 -38.07
CA THR A 20 3.71 -42.67 -37.26
C THR A 20 4.95 -42.88 -38.14
N LEU A 21 6.15 -42.61 -37.61
CA LEU A 21 7.39 -42.89 -38.34
C LEU A 21 7.48 -44.37 -38.72
N GLY A 22 7.08 -45.29 -37.84
CA GLY A 22 7.05 -46.73 -38.13
C GLY A 22 6.24 -47.07 -39.38
N ALA A 23 5.01 -46.55 -39.48
CA ALA A 23 4.16 -46.75 -40.65
C ALA A 23 4.79 -46.18 -41.95
N LEU A 24 5.42 -45.00 -41.88
CA LEU A 24 6.16 -44.42 -43.01
C LEU A 24 7.34 -45.31 -43.45
N LEU A 25 8.06 -45.92 -42.50
CA LEU A 25 9.16 -46.82 -42.82
C LEU A 25 8.67 -48.13 -43.43
N ASP A 26 7.57 -48.70 -42.92
CA ASP A 26 6.99 -49.94 -43.43
C ASP A 26 6.47 -49.81 -44.86
N GLU A 27 5.79 -48.70 -45.19
CA GLU A 27 5.32 -48.37 -46.54
C GLU A 27 6.44 -48.22 -47.59
N HIS A 28 7.69 -48.11 -47.16
CA HIS A 28 8.85 -47.82 -48.02
C HIS A 28 9.97 -48.85 -47.91
N ASP A 29 9.66 -50.09 -47.53
CA ASP A 29 10.61 -51.22 -47.38
C ASP A 29 11.71 -50.99 -46.32
N LEU A 30 11.43 -50.17 -45.31
CA LEU A 30 12.36 -49.78 -44.24
C LEU A 30 11.97 -50.34 -42.86
N THR A 31 11.03 -51.30 -42.80
CA THR A 31 10.70 -52.07 -41.60
C THR A 31 11.95 -52.55 -40.87
N GLY A 32 12.06 -52.22 -39.58
CA GLY A 32 13.22 -52.56 -38.74
C GLY A 32 14.54 -51.87 -39.09
N LYS A 33 14.56 -50.86 -39.98
CA LYS A 33 15.77 -50.14 -40.43
C LYS A 33 15.91 -48.73 -39.86
N LEU A 34 15.26 -48.42 -38.74
CA LEU A 34 15.35 -47.11 -38.07
C LEU A 34 16.80 -46.63 -37.94
N ASP A 35 17.69 -47.51 -37.47
CA ASP A 35 19.14 -47.25 -37.33
C ASP A 35 19.82 -46.77 -38.62
N GLU A 36 19.42 -47.29 -39.79
CA GLU A 36 20.02 -46.93 -41.08
C GLU A 36 19.45 -45.59 -41.57
N VAL A 37 18.15 -45.37 -41.38
CA VAL A 37 17.47 -44.11 -41.70
C VAL A 37 17.99 -42.98 -40.83
N ALA A 38 18.08 -43.19 -39.51
CA ALA A 38 18.53 -42.19 -38.55
C ALA A 38 20.02 -41.85 -38.69
N LEU A 39 20.89 -42.84 -38.96
CA LEU A 39 22.30 -42.56 -39.27
C LEU A 39 22.45 -41.78 -40.57
N TYR A 40 21.64 -42.09 -41.59
CA TYR A 40 21.72 -41.44 -42.90
C TYR A 40 21.13 -40.02 -42.89
N ASN A 41 20.08 -39.76 -42.09
CA ASN A 41 19.38 -38.47 -42.02
C ASN A 41 19.90 -37.54 -40.91
N TRP A 42 20.29 -38.07 -39.75
CA TRP A 42 20.65 -37.26 -38.58
C TRP A 42 21.98 -37.69 -37.93
N GLY A 43 22.68 -38.67 -38.51
CA GLY A 43 23.99 -39.12 -38.01
C GLY A 43 23.95 -39.92 -36.71
N THR A 44 22.75 -40.34 -36.26
CA THR A 44 22.53 -40.92 -34.94
C THR A 44 21.66 -42.18 -34.92
N ARG A 45 21.56 -42.80 -33.74
CA ARG A 45 20.66 -43.89 -33.35
C ARG A 45 19.98 -43.63 -32.00
N VAL A 46 20.27 -42.50 -31.37
CA VAL A 46 19.77 -42.17 -30.02
C VAL A 46 18.30 -41.72 -30.17
N PRO A 47 17.33 -42.35 -29.48
CA PRO A 47 15.92 -42.01 -29.61
C PRO A 47 15.59 -40.52 -29.40
N ALA A 48 16.16 -39.88 -28.39
CA ALA A 48 15.98 -38.46 -28.13
C ALA A 48 16.43 -37.57 -29.31
N GLU A 49 17.66 -37.78 -29.81
CA GLU A 49 18.21 -37.05 -30.96
C GLU A 49 17.39 -37.27 -32.24
N ILE A 50 16.82 -38.47 -32.43
CA ILE A 50 15.89 -38.75 -33.53
C ILE A 50 14.61 -37.95 -33.34
N ASN A 51 13.98 -38.03 -32.18
CA ASN A 51 12.71 -37.36 -31.89
C ASN A 51 12.82 -35.84 -32.00
N ARG A 52 13.91 -35.23 -31.53
CA ARG A 52 14.16 -33.80 -31.74
C ARG A 52 14.27 -33.47 -33.23
N ALA A 53 15.00 -34.27 -34.01
CA ALA A 53 15.06 -34.09 -35.46
C ALA A 53 13.71 -34.29 -36.16
N LEU A 54 12.83 -35.16 -35.64
CA LEU A 54 11.44 -35.26 -36.11
C LEU A 54 10.65 -33.99 -35.81
N VAL A 55 10.77 -33.40 -34.61
CA VAL A 55 10.11 -32.13 -34.24
C VAL A 55 10.61 -30.97 -35.09
N GLU A 56 11.92 -30.77 -35.17
CA GLU A 56 12.55 -29.60 -35.79
C GLU A 56 12.51 -29.65 -37.32
N LEU A 57 12.89 -30.78 -37.91
CA LEU A 57 13.18 -30.89 -39.34
C LEU A 57 12.00 -31.45 -40.11
N VAL A 58 11.48 -32.60 -39.68
CA VAL A 58 10.43 -33.34 -40.39
C VAL A 58 9.06 -32.73 -40.16
N GLY A 59 8.77 -32.36 -38.92
CA GLY A 59 7.45 -32.01 -38.41
C GLY A 59 6.80 -33.19 -37.67
N CYS A 60 6.45 -32.97 -36.41
CA CYS A 60 5.89 -34.00 -35.52
C CYS A 60 4.78 -33.41 -34.63
N ALA A 61 3.59 -33.99 -34.71
CA ALA A 61 2.43 -33.56 -33.92
C ALA A 61 2.58 -34.03 -32.46
N LYS A 62 3.02 -35.27 -32.26
CA LYS A 62 3.15 -35.93 -30.96
C LYS A 62 4.38 -36.82 -30.92
N VAL A 63 5.22 -36.60 -29.91
CA VAL A 63 6.47 -37.34 -29.69
C VAL A 63 6.22 -38.47 -28.69
N ASP A 64 6.74 -39.66 -28.99
CA ASP A 64 6.81 -40.81 -28.08
C ASP A 64 8.27 -41.11 -27.70
N ALA A 65 8.51 -41.88 -26.64
CA ALA A 65 9.85 -42.33 -26.27
C ALA A 65 10.46 -43.29 -27.32
N ASP A 66 9.65 -44.12 -27.97
CA ASP A 66 10.02 -44.85 -29.18
C ASP A 66 9.76 -43.97 -30.43
N PRO A 67 10.80 -43.57 -31.19
CA PRO A 67 10.62 -42.73 -32.36
C PRO A 67 9.75 -43.37 -33.45
N LEU A 68 9.56 -44.69 -33.45
CA LEU A 68 8.65 -45.36 -34.39
C LEU A 68 7.18 -45.03 -34.11
N GLN A 69 6.81 -44.71 -32.86
CA GLN A 69 5.43 -44.35 -32.49
C GLN A 69 5.16 -42.84 -32.61
N SER A 70 6.20 -42.00 -32.68
CA SER A 70 6.07 -40.56 -32.90
C SER A 70 5.26 -40.25 -34.16
N GLU A 71 4.20 -39.44 -33.99
CA GLU A 71 3.23 -39.08 -35.03
C GLU A 71 3.78 -37.90 -35.84
N LEU A 72 4.10 -38.14 -37.11
CA LEU A 72 4.60 -37.12 -38.02
C LEU A 72 3.49 -36.17 -38.44
N ASP A 73 3.81 -34.89 -38.54
CA ASP A 73 2.99 -33.92 -39.24
C ASP A 73 3.90 -32.96 -40.02
N PRO A 74 4.10 -33.21 -41.33
CA PRO A 74 5.02 -32.44 -42.16
C PRO A 74 4.63 -30.96 -42.31
N ASP A 75 3.42 -30.55 -41.94
CA ASP A 75 3.04 -29.15 -41.95
C ASP A 75 3.87 -28.34 -40.94
N LEU A 76 4.27 -28.96 -39.84
CA LEU A 76 4.97 -28.35 -38.70
C LEU A 76 6.49 -28.17 -38.93
N GLY A 77 7.12 -29.02 -39.74
CA GLY A 77 8.59 -29.12 -39.85
C GLY A 77 9.27 -28.00 -40.62
N THR A 78 10.54 -27.71 -40.31
CA THR A 78 11.30 -26.67 -41.02
C THR A 78 11.85 -27.09 -42.39
N THR A 79 12.22 -28.37 -42.58
CA THR A 79 12.80 -28.87 -43.83
C THR A 79 11.93 -29.90 -44.55
N LYS A 80 11.03 -30.59 -43.83
CA LYS A 80 9.98 -31.47 -44.37
C LYS A 80 10.48 -32.62 -45.25
N VAL A 81 11.62 -33.23 -44.90
CA VAL A 81 12.23 -34.33 -45.68
C VAL A 81 12.82 -35.41 -44.77
N ILE A 82 12.62 -36.67 -45.16
CA ILE A 82 13.41 -37.83 -44.76
C ILE A 82 13.92 -38.50 -46.05
N TYR A 83 15.20 -38.85 -46.12
CA TYR A 83 15.78 -39.55 -47.27
C TYR A 83 15.88 -41.07 -47.03
N LYS A 84 15.51 -41.88 -48.03
CA LYS A 84 15.71 -43.33 -48.06
C LYS A 84 17.22 -43.65 -48.13
N PRO A 85 17.76 -44.48 -47.21
CA PRO A 85 19.17 -44.87 -47.24
C PRO A 85 19.43 -45.88 -48.37
N VAL A 86 19.79 -45.38 -49.56
CA VAL A 86 20.14 -46.21 -50.73
C VAL A 86 21.64 -46.52 -50.72
N PRO A 87 22.07 -47.81 -50.71
CA PRO A 87 23.48 -48.16 -50.76
C PRO A 87 24.16 -47.58 -52.00
N TRP A 88 25.36 -47.00 -51.83
CA TRP A 88 26.11 -46.43 -52.93
C TRP A 88 26.54 -47.51 -53.94
N GLN A 89 26.20 -47.31 -55.21
CA GLN A 89 26.67 -48.13 -56.32
C GLN A 89 27.52 -47.27 -57.26
N PRO A 90 28.78 -47.65 -57.54
CA PRO A 90 29.66 -46.87 -58.42
C PRO A 90 29.18 -46.95 -59.88
N ALA A 91 28.93 -45.78 -60.47
CA ALA A 91 28.58 -45.62 -61.88
C ALA A 91 29.57 -44.64 -62.56
N PRO A 92 30.44 -45.09 -63.49
CA PRO A 92 30.66 -46.48 -63.90
C PRO A 92 31.26 -47.34 -62.78
N ALA A 93 31.14 -48.66 -62.90
CA ALA A 93 31.69 -49.61 -61.94
C ALA A 93 33.21 -49.41 -61.75
N LEU A 94 33.69 -49.56 -60.51
CA LEU A 94 35.10 -49.42 -60.18
C LEU A 94 35.91 -50.50 -60.92
N LYS A 95 36.89 -50.06 -61.73
CA LYS A 95 37.77 -50.97 -62.47
C LYS A 95 38.60 -51.80 -61.49
N LEU A 96 38.56 -53.12 -61.64
CA LEU A 96 39.41 -54.05 -60.88
C LEU A 96 40.90 -53.71 -61.11
N GLU A 97 41.74 -54.11 -60.15
CA GLU A 97 43.21 -53.90 -60.18
C GLU A 97 43.66 -52.42 -60.27
N LYS A 98 42.76 -51.46 -60.01
CA LYS A 98 43.09 -50.04 -59.91
C LYS A 98 42.79 -49.49 -58.52
N ALA A 99 43.65 -48.60 -58.04
CA ALA A 99 43.37 -47.81 -56.85
C ALA A 99 42.30 -46.75 -57.17
N HIS A 100 41.30 -46.61 -56.29
CA HIS A 100 40.24 -45.61 -56.38
C HIS A 100 40.15 -44.84 -55.06
N THR A 101 39.92 -43.53 -55.14
CA THR A 101 39.71 -42.69 -53.95
C THR A 101 38.24 -42.31 -53.85
N ILE A 102 37.56 -42.78 -52.80
CA ILE A 102 36.16 -42.48 -52.53
C ILE A 102 36.10 -41.37 -51.48
N LYS A 103 35.46 -40.23 -51.81
CA LYS A 103 35.19 -39.15 -50.84
C LYS A 103 33.85 -39.44 -50.17
N VAL A 104 33.84 -39.61 -48.85
CA VAL A 104 32.63 -39.87 -48.05
C VAL A 104 32.42 -38.73 -47.05
N LYS A 105 31.26 -38.06 -47.09
CA LYS A 105 30.86 -37.10 -46.04
C LYS A 105 30.26 -37.88 -44.88
N ARG A 106 30.95 -37.90 -43.73
CA ARG A 106 30.44 -38.52 -42.50
C ARG A 106 29.45 -37.58 -41.82
N ARG A 107 28.16 -37.94 -41.78
CA ARG A 107 27.19 -37.28 -40.91
C ARG A 107 27.53 -37.52 -39.44
N ARG A 108 27.30 -36.49 -38.62
CA ARG A 108 27.33 -36.50 -37.15
C ARG A 108 26.01 -35.87 -36.68
N PRO A 109 25.49 -36.21 -35.49
CA PRO A 109 24.39 -35.46 -34.91
C PRO A 109 24.82 -34.01 -34.67
N VAL A 110 23.86 -33.09 -34.78
CA VAL A 110 24.02 -31.70 -34.32
C VAL A 110 24.07 -31.69 -32.78
N PRO A 111 24.83 -30.78 -32.15
CA PRO A 111 24.73 -30.59 -30.72
C PRO A 111 23.35 -30.05 -30.38
N ALA A 112 22.83 -30.41 -29.21
CA ALA A 112 21.73 -29.70 -28.57
C ALA A 112 21.91 -29.72 -27.05
N VAL A 113 21.22 -28.81 -26.38
CA VAL A 113 21.11 -28.77 -24.92
C VAL A 113 19.67 -28.45 -24.56
N SER A 114 19.19 -29.02 -23.47
CA SER A 114 17.88 -28.75 -22.87
C SER A 114 18.04 -28.53 -21.37
N ILE A 115 17.17 -27.73 -20.76
CA ILE A 115 17.02 -27.66 -19.31
C ILE A 115 15.89 -28.64 -18.95
N THR A 116 16.19 -29.70 -18.21
CA THR A 116 15.23 -30.77 -17.88
C THR A 116 14.52 -30.52 -16.56
N GLN A 117 15.20 -29.88 -15.61
CA GLN A 117 14.65 -29.38 -14.36
C GLN A 117 15.15 -27.96 -14.13
N LEU A 118 14.28 -27.10 -13.62
CA LEU A 118 14.62 -25.79 -13.11
C LEU A 118 13.69 -25.51 -11.94
N THR A 119 14.22 -25.16 -10.77
CA THR A 119 13.42 -24.69 -9.64
C THR A 119 12.52 -23.52 -10.08
N ARG A 120 11.22 -23.60 -9.80
CA ARG A 120 10.23 -22.58 -10.24
C ARG A 120 10.47 -21.23 -9.57
N TRP A 121 10.80 -21.27 -8.29
CA TRP A 121 11.15 -20.16 -7.41
C TRP A 121 11.99 -20.72 -6.26
N PHE A 122 12.95 -19.94 -5.76
CA PHE A 122 13.84 -20.33 -4.66
C PHE A 122 14.17 -19.10 -3.80
N LYS A 123 14.59 -19.29 -2.56
CA LYS A 123 15.02 -18.22 -1.65
C LYS A 123 16.52 -17.91 -1.82
N PRO A 124 16.91 -16.78 -2.46
CA PRO A 124 18.31 -16.49 -2.75
C PRO A 124 19.16 -16.43 -1.48
N GLY A 125 20.37 -16.99 -1.54
CA GLY A 125 21.33 -17.09 -0.43
C GLY A 125 21.05 -18.20 0.59
N THR A 126 19.97 -18.96 0.44
CA THR A 126 19.62 -20.07 1.35
C THR A 126 19.25 -21.33 0.60
N ASP A 127 18.36 -21.22 -0.39
CA ASP A 127 18.01 -22.31 -1.27
C ASP A 127 18.93 -22.31 -2.49
N THR A 128 19.26 -23.49 -3.00
CA THR A 128 19.88 -23.64 -4.32
C THR A 128 18.79 -23.63 -5.38
N CYS A 129 18.97 -22.84 -6.43
CA CYS A 129 18.21 -23.03 -7.67
C CYS A 129 18.70 -24.32 -8.32
N GLU A 130 17.95 -25.40 -8.16
CA GLU A 130 18.23 -26.67 -8.80
C GLU A 130 18.03 -26.52 -10.31
N VAL A 131 19.06 -26.84 -11.08
CA VAL A 131 18.99 -26.86 -12.53
C VAL A 131 19.62 -28.15 -13.02
N GLU A 132 18.84 -28.94 -13.74
CA GLU A 132 19.35 -30.07 -14.52
C GLU A 132 19.29 -29.73 -16.01
N TYR A 133 20.27 -30.22 -16.75
CA TYR A 133 20.33 -30.08 -18.20
C TYR A 133 20.73 -31.41 -18.86
N GLN A 134 20.29 -31.61 -20.10
CA GLN A 134 20.65 -32.77 -20.90
C GLN A 134 21.36 -32.31 -22.17
N LEU A 135 22.42 -33.03 -22.56
CA LEU A 135 23.23 -32.74 -23.73
C LEU A 135 23.01 -33.81 -24.80
N GLU A 136 22.99 -33.39 -26.06
CA GLU A 136 22.91 -34.28 -27.22
C GLU A 136 24.09 -34.09 -28.17
N GLY A 137 24.37 -35.11 -28.97
CA GLY A 137 25.32 -35.06 -30.05
C GLY A 137 26.61 -35.83 -29.77
N VAL A 138 27.75 -35.25 -30.16
CA VAL A 138 29.09 -35.86 -30.04
C VAL A 138 30.13 -34.80 -29.65
N SER A 139 31.13 -35.19 -28.86
CA SER A 139 32.23 -34.30 -28.41
C SER A 139 33.05 -33.67 -29.55
N ALA A 140 32.98 -34.27 -30.74
CA ALA A 140 33.59 -33.75 -31.95
C ALA A 140 32.74 -32.67 -32.68
N ARG A 141 31.63 -32.20 -32.11
CA ARG A 141 30.81 -31.08 -32.61
C ARG A 141 30.66 -29.98 -31.57
N ALA A 142 30.52 -30.34 -30.30
CA ALA A 142 30.55 -29.46 -29.14
C ALA A 142 31.12 -30.27 -27.98
N SER A 143 31.88 -29.65 -27.07
CA SER A 143 32.48 -30.35 -25.94
C SER A 143 32.54 -29.53 -24.65
N LYS A 144 32.41 -28.20 -24.72
CA LYS A 144 32.46 -27.29 -23.58
C LYS A 144 31.06 -26.90 -23.16
N VAL A 145 30.76 -26.94 -21.86
CA VAL A 145 29.47 -26.51 -21.30
C VAL A 145 29.66 -25.26 -20.43
N ASP A 146 28.87 -24.24 -20.69
CA ASP A 146 28.76 -23.02 -19.88
C ASP A 146 27.39 -22.95 -19.19
N PHE A 147 27.38 -22.34 -18.01
CA PHE A 147 26.16 -21.99 -17.28
C PHE A 147 26.18 -20.49 -16.95
N GLU A 148 25.10 -19.79 -17.24
CA GLU A 148 24.95 -18.35 -17.02
C GLU A 148 23.57 -17.99 -16.47
N VAL A 149 23.48 -16.88 -15.73
CA VAL A 149 22.20 -16.27 -15.36
C VAL A 149 22.18 -14.78 -15.68
N HIS A 150 21.08 -14.32 -16.26
CA HIS A 150 20.85 -12.93 -16.70
C HIS A 150 19.55 -12.37 -16.12
N ALA A 151 19.52 -11.08 -15.80
CA ALA A 151 18.28 -10.36 -15.52
C ALA A 151 17.56 -9.97 -16.84
N THR A 152 16.28 -9.61 -16.76
CA THR A 152 15.47 -9.32 -17.97
C THR A 152 15.00 -7.87 -18.07
N ARG A 153 15.11 -7.11 -16.98
CA ARG A 153 14.93 -5.64 -16.95
C ARG A 153 16.04 -5.00 -16.13
N TYR A 154 17.28 -5.31 -16.49
CA TYR A 154 18.41 -4.88 -15.67
C TYR A 154 18.72 -3.40 -15.90
N TYR A 155 18.85 -2.67 -14.81
CA TYR A 155 19.04 -1.22 -14.81
C TYR A 155 20.10 -0.81 -13.78
N ASP A 156 20.59 0.41 -13.94
CA ASP A 156 21.52 1.10 -13.07
C ASP A 156 20.84 2.38 -12.58
N VAL A 157 21.16 2.85 -11.38
CA VAL A 157 20.56 4.07 -10.84
C VAL A 157 21.61 5.18 -10.90
N ARG A 158 21.33 6.20 -11.72
CA ARG A 158 22.27 7.31 -11.96
C ARG A 158 21.61 8.64 -11.67
N ARG A 159 22.42 9.63 -11.34
CA ARG A 159 21.96 11.02 -11.27
C ARG A 159 21.74 11.55 -12.69
N SER A 160 20.60 12.17 -12.94
CA SER A 160 20.26 12.71 -14.26
C SER A 160 21.30 13.71 -14.78
N ASP A 161 21.44 13.77 -16.10
CA ASP A 161 22.20 14.86 -16.72
C ASP A 161 21.32 16.12 -16.82
N PRO A 162 21.85 17.29 -16.42
CA PRO A 162 21.07 18.51 -16.33
C PRO A 162 20.82 19.04 -17.74
N VAL A 163 19.59 18.87 -18.25
CA VAL A 163 19.12 19.53 -19.48
C VAL A 163 19.15 21.06 -19.32
N VAL A 164 19.04 21.55 -18.08
CA VAL A 164 19.25 22.95 -17.68
C VAL A 164 20.04 22.97 -16.37
N LEU A 165 21.02 23.88 -16.25
CA LEU A 165 21.95 24.00 -15.11
C LEU A 165 21.32 24.34 -13.74
N THR A 166 19.99 24.45 -13.65
CA THR A 166 19.24 24.90 -12.47
C THR A 166 18.33 23.84 -11.85
N GLN A 167 18.19 22.65 -12.44
CA GLN A 167 17.41 21.55 -11.83
C GLN A 167 18.29 20.66 -10.94
N PRO A 168 17.79 20.21 -9.77
CA PRO A 168 18.50 19.21 -8.96
C PRO A 168 18.60 17.88 -9.74
N LYS A 169 19.75 17.22 -9.63
CA LYS A 169 19.95 15.92 -10.28
C LYS A 169 19.17 14.82 -9.56
N GLU A 170 18.01 14.45 -10.11
CA GLU A 170 17.20 13.33 -9.64
C GLU A 170 17.89 11.98 -9.92
N TRP A 171 17.57 10.97 -9.12
CA TRP A 171 17.97 9.60 -9.40
C TRP A 171 17.03 9.01 -10.45
N VAL A 172 17.57 8.72 -11.64
CA VAL A 172 16.86 8.12 -12.75
C VAL A 172 17.33 6.68 -12.96
N GLU A 173 16.37 5.80 -13.24
CA GLU A 173 16.64 4.44 -13.70
C GLU A 173 17.16 4.50 -15.14
N VAL A 174 18.38 4.01 -15.35
CA VAL A 174 19.01 3.93 -16.66
C VAL A 174 19.12 2.45 -17.04
N PRO A 175 18.48 1.99 -18.14
CA PRO A 175 18.64 0.62 -18.62
C PRO A 175 20.12 0.25 -18.77
N CYS A 176 20.53 -0.88 -18.21
CA CYS A 176 21.94 -1.27 -18.09
C CYS A 176 22.37 -2.32 -19.13
N ASP A 177 21.47 -2.76 -20.02
CA ASP A 177 21.47 -4.17 -20.43
C ASP A 177 21.10 -4.41 -21.90
N THR A 178 21.77 -3.71 -22.83
CA THR A 178 21.62 -4.00 -24.26
C THR A 178 22.93 -4.18 -25.03
N LEU A 179 24.00 -3.43 -24.74
CA LEU A 179 25.20 -3.38 -25.61
C LEU A 179 26.57 -3.26 -24.89
N ASP A 180 26.64 -3.43 -23.57
CA ASP A 180 27.92 -3.39 -22.83
C ASP A 180 28.76 -4.67 -23.03
N GLU A 181 30.08 -4.57 -22.82
CA GLU A 181 31.02 -5.69 -23.02
C GLU A 181 30.64 -6.96 -22.23
N PRO A 182 30.92 -8.17 -22.78
CA PRO A 182 30.68 -9.45 -22.10
C PRO A 182 31.30 -9.51 -20.70
N GLY A 183 30.53 -9.98 -19.71
CA GLY A 183 30.96 -10.02 -18.31
C GLY A 183 30.47 -8.85 -17.43
N THR A 184 29.58 -7.99 -17.91
CA THR A 184 29.11 -6.81 -17.16
C THR A 184 27.76 -6.97 -16.45
N THR A 185 26.78 -7.63 -17.07
CA THR A 185 25.41 -7.83 -16.54
C THR A 185 25.05 -9.27 -16.16
N HIS A 186 25.94 -10.23 -16.40
CA HIS A 186 25.76 -11.62 -15.92
C HIS A 186 25.71 -11.64 -14.40
N LEU A 187 24.65 -12.24 -13.85
CA LEU A 187 24.50 -12.43 -12.41
C LEU A 187 25.29 -13.65 -11.95
N PHE A 188 25.49 -14.64 -12.81
CA PHE A 188 26.33 -15.79 -12.49
C PHE A 188 26.91 -16.35 -13.76
N GLN A 189 28.17 -16.79 -13.73
CA GLN A 189 28.81 -17.36 -14.91
C GLN A 189 29.83 -18.45 -14.55
N ARG A 190 29.67 -19.64 -15.13
CA ARG A 190 30.63 -20.74 -15.03
C ARG A 190 31.01 -21.20 -16.43
N ARG A 191 32.23 -20.82 -16.85
CA ARG A 191 32.82 -21.15 -18.15
C ARG A 191 33.39 -22.56 -18.17
N SER A 192 33.09 -23.32 -19.22
CA SER A 192 33.62 -24.67 -19.50
C SER A 192 33.63 -25.57 -18.26
N PHE A 193 32.60 -25.48 -17.43
CA PHE A 193 32.56 -26.15 -16.12
C PHE A 193 32.45 -27.67 -16.25
N GLN A 194 31.87 -28.13 -17.36
CA GLN A 194 31.93 -29.51 -17.82
C GLN A 194 32.60 -29.55 -19.20
N VAL A 195 33.48 -30.54 -19.40
CA VAL A 195 34.07 -30.87 -20.71
C VAL A 195 33.74 -32.32 -21.05
N VAL A 196 33.05 -32.53 -22.16
CA VAL A 196 32.65 -33.86 -22.64
C VAL A 196 33.85 -34.55 -23.30
N VAL A 197 34.55 -35.37 -22.51
CA VAL A 197 35.73 -36.13 -22.95
C VAL A 197 35.39 -37.41 -23.73
N ASP A 198 34.23 -38.01 -23.45
CA ASP A 198 33.73 -39.18 -24.17
C ASP A 198 33.24 -38.83 -25.57
N LYS A 199 33.12 -39.82 -26.45
CA LYS A 199 32.67 -39.60 -27.86
C LYS A 199 31.23 -39.05 -27.96
N ARG A 200 30.44 -39.22 -26.91
CA ARG A 200 29.08 -38.71 -26.71
C ARG A 200 28.95 -38.20 -25.28
N PRO A 201 28.09 -37.21 -25.00
CA PRO A 201 27.74 -36.85 -23.64
C PRO A 201 27.01 -38.00 -22.92
N PRO A 202 26.89 -37.93 -21.57
CA PRO A 202 25.99 -38.81 -20.80
C PRO A 202 24.56 -38.76 -21.36
N ALA A 203 23.85 -39.89 -21.27
CA ALA A 203 22.45 -39.96 -21.71
C ALA A 203 21.48 -39.38 -20.67
N ASP A 204 21.84 -39.46 -19.39
CA ASP A 204 21.04 -38.97 -18.27
C ASP A 204 21.25 -37.47 -18.05
N ALA A 205 20.26 -36.80 -17.47
CA ALA A 205 20.36 -35.39 -17.09
C ALA A 205 21.55 -35.15 -16.14
N GLN A 206 22.13 -33.96 -16.22
CA GLN A 206 23.33 -33.54 -15.50
C GLN A 206 22.99 -32.33 -14.63
N GLN A 207 23.48 -32.32 -13.39
CA GLN A 207 23.32 -31.17 -12.49
C GLN A 207 24.19 -30.00 -12.98
N ALA A 208 23.60 -28.80 -13.05
CA ALA A 208 24.33 -27.56 -13.28
C ALA A 208 25.13 -27.13 -12.03
N PRO A 209 26.05 -26.15 -12.13
CA PRO A 209 26.75 -25.64 -10.96
C PRO A 209 25.76 -25.05 -9.95
N ASP A 210 25.91 -25.40 -8.67
CA ASP A 210 25.04 -24.91 -7.59
C ASP A 210 24.98 -23.38 -7.59
N TRP A 211 23.77 -22.84 -7.81
CA TRP A 211 23.52 -21.40 -7.82
C TRP A 211 22.45 -21.02 -6.80
N GLN A 212 22.88 -20.39 -5.72
CA GLN A 212 21.99 -19.88 -4.66
C GLN A 212 21.56 -18.43 -4.93
N GLY A 213 21.36 -18.04 -6.19
CA GLY A 213 20.92 -16.67 -6.51
C GLY A 213 22.00 -15.59 -6.34
N LYS A 214 23.27 -15.95 -6.16
CA LYS A 214 24.37 -15.00 -5.99
C LYS A 214 24.65 -14.23 -7.29
N SER A 215 24.89 -12.93 -7.17
CA SER A 215 25.26 -12.00 -8.24
C SER A 215 26.78 -11.77 -8.31
N GLU A 216 27.31 -11.88 -9.52
CA GLU A 216 28.70 -11.66 -9.93
C GLU A 216 28.81 -10.44 -10.89
N ALA A 217 27.70 -9.72 -11.11
CA ALA A 217 27.64 -8.58 -12.01
C ALA A 217 28.56 -7.43 -11.57
N THR A 218 29.09 -6.71 -12.55
CA THR A 218 29.98 -5.54 -12.31
C THR A 218 29.31 -4.20 -12.56
N LYS A 219 28.11 -4.20 -13.19
CA LYS A 219 27.25 -3.02 -13.41
C LYS A 219 25.81 -3.29 -12.97
N GLY A 220 24.98 -2.25 -12.91
CA GLY A 220 23.55 -2.31 -12.54
C GLY A 220 23.28 -2.50 -11.04
N VAL A 221 21.99 -2.61 -10.68
CA VAL A 221 21.50 -2.67 -9.29
C VAL A 221 21.93 -3.91 -8.49
N LEU A 222 22.33 -4.99 -9.15
CA LEU A 222 22.86 -6.21 -8.50
C LEU A 222 24.40 -6.30 -8.59
N ARG A 223 25.11 -5.19 -8.88
CA ARG A 223 26.58 -5.21 -8.96
C ARG A 223 27.22 -5.49 -7.60
N LYS A 224 28.29 -6.29 -7.58
CA LYS A 224 29.07 -6.50 -6.36
C LYS A 224 29.86 -5.25 -5.99
N ALA A 225 29.42 -4.54 -4.96
CA ALA A 225 30.11 -3.38 -4.40
C ALA A 225 30.91 -3.78 -3.14
N GLY A 226 32.23 -3.95 -3.29
CA GLY A 226 33.12 -4.31 -2.19
C GLY A 226 33.20 -5.82 -1.91
N VAL A 227 33.33 -6.20 -0.64
CA VAL A 227 33.64 -7.58 -0.22
C VAL A 227 32.41 -8.49 -0.08
N SER A 228 31.25 -7.94 0.29
CA SER A 228 30.01 -8.71 0.50
C SER A 228 29.43 -9.26 -0.79
N ASP A 229 28.81 -10.44 -0.74
CA ASP A 229 28.07 -11.00 -1.86
C ASP A 229 26.69 -10.34 -1.98
N VAL A 230 26.22 -10.19 -3.23
CA VAL A 230 24.91 -9.64 -3.58
C VAL A 230 24.06 -10.79 -4.12
N TYR A 231 22.74 -10.76 -3.95
CA TYR A 231 21.82 -11.80 -4.39
C TYR A 231 20.66 -11.24 -5.22
N VAL A 232 20.05 -12.08 -6.06
CA VAL A 232 18.88 -11.75 -6.89
C VAL A 232 17.61 -11.48 -6.08
N GLY A 233 16.64 -10.78 -6.66
CA GLY A 233 15.35 -10.44 -6.03
C GLY A 233 14.24 -10.22 -7.07
N PRO A 234 12.97 -10.05 -6.70
CA PRO A 234 11.87 -10.00 -7.67
C PRO A 234 11.87 -8.76 -8.57
N GLY A 235 12.56 -7.68 -8.19
CA GLY A 235 12.60 -6.43 -8.95
C GLY A 235 13.13 -6.57 -10.39
N PRO A 236 14.36 -7.09 -10.61
CA PRO A 236 14.88 -7.37 -11.96
C PRO A 236 14.38 -8.69 -12.59
N ALA A 237 13.47 -9.41 -11.93
CA ALA A 237 12.98 -10.71 -12.38
C ALA A 237 11.99 -10.59 -13.56
N PRO A 238 11.72 -11.66 -14.32
CA PRO A 238 12.29 -13.01 -14.19
C PRO A 238 13.78 -13.07 -14.52
N TYR A 239 14.44 -14.17 -14.15
CA TYR A 239 15.86 -14.40 -14.39
C TYR A 239 16.06 -15.50 -15.43
N ASN A 240 16.69 -15.17 -16.55
CA ASN A 240 17.02 -16.11 -17.61
C ASN A 240 18.19 -17.00 -17.18
N VAL A 241 17.91 -18.29 -16.89
CA VAL A 241 18.94 -19.31 -16.69
C VAL A 241 19.31 -19.87 -18.06
N LEU A 242 20.59 -19.77 -18.43
CA LEU A 242 21.11 -20.13 -19.75
C LEU A 242 22.18 -21.23 -19.61
N VAL A 243 22.02 -22.29 -20.39
CA VAL A 243 23.04 -23.34 -20.56
C VAL A 243 23.50 -23.31 -22.02
N ARG A 244 24.82 -23.29 -22.24
CA ARG A 244 25.41 -23.28 -23.60
C ARG A 244 26.35 -24.45 -23.76
N TYR A 245 26.31 -25.11 -24.92
CA TYR A 245 27.15 -26.25 -25.26
C TYR A 245 27.81 -26.03 -26.62
N TYR A 246 29.13 -25.96 -26.66
CA TYR A 246 29.85 -25.44 -27.84
C TYR A 246 31.25 -26.05 -28.05
N GLN A 247 31.85 -25.77 -29.21
CA GLN A 247 33.24 -26.17 -29.51
C GLN A 247 34.19 -24.98 -29.67
N ASP A 248 33.76 -23.96 -30.41
CA ASP A 248 34.56 -22.81 -30.81
C ASP A 248 34.66 -21.78 -29.69
N ASP A 249 35.87 -21.35 -29.32
CA ASP A 249 36.02 -20.33 -28.27
C ASP A 249 35.42 -18.96 -28.67
N ALA A 250 35.15 -18.74 -29.96
CA ALA A 250 34.39 -17.58 -30.42
C ALA A 250 32.91 -17.58 -29.95
N ASP A 251 32.34 -18.74 -29.63
CA ASP A 251 30.92 -18.88 -29.25
C ASP A 251 30.68 -18.68 -27.74
N ASP A 252 31.73 -18.34 -26.97
CA ASP A 252 31.65 -18.08 -25.52
C ASP A 252 30.77 -16.86 -25.15
N LYS A 253 30.24 -16.14 -26.14
CA LYS A 253 29.36 -14.98 -25.95
C LYS A 253 27.91 -15.20 -26.41
N ALA A 254 27.59 -16.38 -26.95
CA ALA A 254 26.27 -16.65 -27.53
C ALA A 254 25.15 -16.59 -26.49
N ARG A 255 24.31 -15.55 -26.54
CA ARG A 255 23.21 -15.33 -25.60
C ARG A 255 21.87 -15.31 -26.32
N LEU A 256 20.94 -16.09 -25.79
CA LEU A 256 19.53 -16.13 -26.15
C LEU A 256 18.76 -15.83 -24.86
N LEU A 257 18.08 -14.69 -24.76
CA LEU A 257 17.43 -14.24 -23.52
C LEU A 257 15.95 -13.95 -23.77
N ILE A 258 15.06 -14.53 -22.96
CA ILE A 258 13.60 -14.41 -23.11
C ILE A 258 13.13 -13.14 -22.39
N GLU A 259 12.32 -12.31 -23.04
CA GLU A 259 11.67 -11.14 -22.41
C GLU A 259 10.65 -11.57 -21.33
N PRO A 260 10.23 -10.69 -20.38
CA PRO A 260 9.34 -11.09 -19.30
C PRO A 260 7.99 -11.58 -19.83
N TRP A 261 7.73 -12.88 -19.67
CA TRP A 261 6.57 -13.56 -20.26
C TRP A 261 5.81 -14.36 -19.20
N SER A 262 4.49 -14.24 -19.25
CA SER A 262 3.52 -15.05 -18.49
C SER A 262 2.16 -14.89 -19.16
N PRO A 263 1.36 -15.97 -19.30
CA PRO A 263 -0.06 -15.84 -19.62
C PRO A 263 -0.77 -14.92 -18.62
N ARG A 264 -1.68 -14.09 -19.13
CA ARG A 264 -2.51 -13.17 -18.35
C ARG A 264 -3.94 -13.24 -18.85
N TRP A 265 -4.90 -12.89 -18.00
CA TRP A 265 -6.31 -12.81 -18.34
C TRP A 265 -6.80 -11.37 -18.10
N LYS A 266 -7.73 -10.88 -18.93
CA LYS A 266 -8.25 -9.49 -18.80
C LYS A 266 -9.10 -9.34 -17.53
N HIS A 267 -9.23 -8.14 -16.97
CA HIS A 267 -10.04 -7.92 -15.75
C HIS A 267 -11.56 -7.94 -16.03
N GLU A 268 -12.14 -9.12 -16.23
CA GLU A 268 -13.59 -9.33 -16.37
C GLU A 268 -14.04 -10.65 -15.70
N PRO A 269 -15.34 -10.85 -15.37
CA PRO A 269 -15.80 -12.04 -14.63
C PRO A 269 -15.63 -13.38 -15.34
N THR A 270 -15.47 -13.38 -16.66
CA THR A 270 -15.08 -14.55 -17.48
C THR A 270 -13.78 -14.29 -18.27
N ALA A 271 -12.99 -13.32 -17.78
CA ALA A 271 -11.64 -12.93 -18.17
C ALA A 271 -11.06 -13.71 -19.37
N PRO A 272 -11.32 -13.29 -20.63
CA PRO A 272 -10.65 -13.93 -21.75
C PRO A 272 -9.14 -13.74 -21.60
N LEU A 273 -8.39 -14.78 -21.98
CA LEU A 273 -6.94 -14.74 -22.07
C LEU A 273 -6.51 -13.50 -22.87
N ASP A 274 -5.50 -12.80 -22.38
CA ASP A 274 -4.91 -11.65 -23.06
C ASP A 274 -3.96 -12.15 -24.15
N ASP A 275 -4.40 -12.13 -25.41
CA ASP A 275 -3.63 -12.65 -26.57
C ASP A 275 -2.23 -12.03 -26.65
N ALA A 276 -2.08 -10.75 -26.26
CA ALA A 276 -0.79 -10.06 -26.21
C ALA A 276 0.19 -10.65 -25.16
N SER A 277 -0.32 -11.37 -24.16
CA SER A 277 0.49 -12.11 -23.18
C SER A 277 0.96 -13.48 -23.67
N LEU A 278 0.45 -13.98 -24.81
CA LEU A 278 0.86 -15.24 -25.43
C LEU A 278 1.90 -15.08 -26.55
N ILE A 279 2.48 -13.87 -26.69
CA ILE A 279 3.63 -13.63 -27.56
C ILE A 279 4.91 -13.77 -26.73
N VAL A 280 5.66 -14.84 -26.95
CA VAL A 280 7.00 -15.01 -26.39
C VAL A 280 7.98 -14.20 -27.24
N LYS A 281 8.86 -13.42 -26.60
CA LYS A 281 9.90 -12.62 -27.28
C LYS A 281 11.27 -12.92 -26.71
N TRP A 282 12.31 -12.71 -27.50
CA TRP A 282 13.70 -12.90 -27.05
C TRP A 282 14.68 -11.99 -27.77
N THR A 283 15.85 -11.82 -27.17
CA THR A 283 17.04 -11.25 -27.82
C THR A 283 18.03 -12.36 -28.17
N LEU A 284 18.76 -12.16 -29.26
CA LEU A 284 19.83 -13.04 -29.73
C LEU A 284 21.05 -12.19 -30.08
N ASP A 285 22.21 -12.56 -29.54
CA ASP A 285 23.49 -11.86 -29.72
C ASP A 285 24.70 -12.79 -29.47
N GLY A 286 25.88 -12.41 -29.98
CA GLY A 286 27.16 -13.08 -29.71
C GLY A 286 27.30 -14.50 -30.27
N ASP A 287 26.43 -14.93 -31.19
CA ASP A 287 26.29 -16.33 -31.60
C ASP A 287 26.98 -16.69 -32.93
N ASN A 288 27.72 -15.76 -33.52
CA ASN A 288 28.50 -15.91 -34.76
C ASN A 288 27.68 -16.46 -35.95
N ASP A 289 26.40 -16.13 -36.01
CA ASP A 289 25.42 -16.62 -36.97
C ASP A 289 25.20 -18.14 -37.00
N LYS A 290 25.61 -18.86 -35.95
CA LYS A 290 25.52 -20.33 -35.90
C LYS A 290 24.15 -20.84 -35.49
N LEU A 291 23.37 -20.16 -34.64
CA LEU A 291 22.06 -20.63 -34.19
C LEU A 291 20.99 -20.47 -35.28
N VAL A 292 20.70 -21.56 -36.00
CA VAL A 292 19.84 -21.53 -37.21
C VAL A 292 18.60 -22.43 -37.08
N ARG A 293 18.49 -23.22 -36.00
CA ARG A 293 17.38 -24.13 -35.71
C ARG A 293 17.15 -24.23 -34.22
N GLY A 294 15.99 -24.69 -33.79
CA GLY A 294 15.70 -24.92 -32.39
C GLY A 294 14.26 -25.31 -32.11
N GLN A 295 13.86 -25.23 -30.84
CA GLN A 295 12.49 -25.45 -30.39
C GLN A 295 12.12 -24.54 -29.22
N LEU A 296 10.85 -24.13 -29.19
CA LEU A 296 10.18 -23.51 -28.04
C LEU A 296 9.38 -24.59 -27.32
N SER A 297 9.37 -24.57 -25.99
CA SER A 297 8.47 -25.40 -25.18
C SER A 297 7.86 -24.64 -24.00
N ILE A 298 6.62 -24.97 -23.65
CA ILE A 298 5.92 -24.43 -22.47
C ILE A 298 5.71 -25.55 -21.47
N TRP A 299 5.97 -25.26 -20.20
CA TRP A 299 5.87 -26.12 -19.04
C TRP A 299 4.91 -25.53 -18.03
N ASP A 300 4.16 -26.36 -17.31
CA ASP A 300 3.20 -25.91 -16.29
C ASP A 300 3.73 -26.02 -14.84
N LYS A 301 2.86 -25.78 -13.86
CA LYS A 301 3.21 -25.87 -12.43
C LYS A 301 3.63 -27.26 -11.94
N ASP A 302 3.29 -28.32 -12.67
CA ASP A 302 3.59 -29.72 -12.32
C ASP A 302 4.72 -30.27 -13.23
N ASP A 303 5.47 -29.35 -13.83
CA ASP A 303 6.60 -29.59 -14.73
C ASP A 303 6.25 -30.51 -15.91
N GLN A 304 4.99 -30.44 -16.37
CA GLN A 304 4.52 -31.11 -17.59
C GLN A 304 4.69 -30.19 -18.80
N ARG A 305 5.27 -30.71 -19.89
CA ARG A 305 5.39 -29.99 -21.16
C ARG A 305 4.04 -29.94 -21.87
N VAL A 306 3.37 -28.79 -21.82
CA VAL A 306 2.04 -28.57 -22.39
C VAL A 306 2.06 -28.14 -23.85
N PHE A 307 3.12 -27.48 -24.31
CA PHE A 307 3.27 -27.05 -25.70
C PHE A 307 4.72 -27.20 -26.16
N PHE A 308 4.90 -27.42 -27.46
CA PHE A 308 6.21 -27.34 -28.12
C PHE A 308 6.05 -26.96 -29.60
N ALA A 309 6.96 -26.16 -30.14
CA ALA A 309 7.00 -25.79 -31.55
C ALA A 309 8.45 -25.65 -32.08
N PRO A 310 8.72 -25.97 -33.35
CA PRO A 310 10.04 -25.81 -33.94
C PRO A 310 10.32 -24.36 -34.34
N LEU A 311 11.57 -23.93 -34.18
CA LEU A 311 12.06 -22.60 -34.51
C LEU A 311 12.99 -22.67 -35.73
N SER A 312 12.65 -21.93 -36.78
CA SER A 312 13.52 -21.74 -37.93
C SER A 312 14.47 -20.56 -37.71
N GLU A 313 15.54 -20.50 -38.50
CA GLU A 313 16.48 -19.37 -38.56
C GLU A 313 15.77 -18.01 -38.64
N ASP A 314 14.79 -17.86 -39.55
CA ASP A 314 14.00 -16.62 -39.68
C ASP A 314 13.24 -16.25 -38.39
N THR A 315 12.70 -17.24 -37.68
CA THR A 315 12.00 -17.01 -36.40
C THR A 315 12.99 -16.61 -35.31
N LEU A 316 14.14 -17.28 -35.22
CA LEU A 316 15.21 -17.00 -34.25
C LEU A 316 15.85 -15.62 -34.46
N ARG A 317 16.20 -15.26 -35.71
CA ARG A 317 17.00 -14.08 -36.06
C ARG A 317 16.17 -12.85 -36.46
N THR A 318 15.21 -13.04 -37.36
CA THR A 318 14.44 -11.95 -37.98
C THR A 318 13.23 -11.58 -37.14
N GLN A 319 12.41 -12.57 -36.76
CA GLN A 319 11.14 -12.34 -36.07
C GLN A 319 11.37 -12.09 -34.56
N ARG A 320 12.28 -12.84 -33.94
CA ARG A 320 12.66 -12.76 -32.51
C ARG A 320 11.48 -12.91 -31.54
N GLN A 321 10.41 -13.54 -32.01
CA GLN A 321 9.19 -13.79 -31.26
C GLN A 321 8.44 -15.01 -31.77
N TYR A 322 7.57 -15.57 -30.95
CA TYR A 322 6.64 -16.63 -31.29
C TYR A 322 5.25 -16.29 -30.77
N ASP A 323 4.26 -16.22 -31.66
CA ASP A 323 2.85 -16.05 -31.28
C ASP A 323 2.23 -17.43 -31.08
N LEU A 324 2.02 -17.81 -29.81
CA LEU A 324 1.52 -19.14 -29.45
C LEU A 324 0.11 -19.41 -29.98
N LEU A 325 -0.69 -18.40 -30.34
CA LEU A 325 -2.07 -18.57 -30.82
C LEU A 325 -2.19 -18.51 -32.34
N ASN A 326 -1.36 -17.69 -33.01
CA ASN A 326 -1.57 -17.34 -34.42
C ASN A 326 -0.48 -17.84 -35.38
N ASP A 327 0.66 -18.36 -34.88
CA ASP A 327 1.75 -18.84 -35.75
C ASP A 327 1.22 -19.83 -36.82
N PRO A 328 1.66 -19.68 -38.09
CA PRO A 328 1.14 -20.47 -39.19
C PRO A 328 1.65 -21.91 -39.21
N ARG A 329 2.71 -22.26 -38.46
CA ARG A 329 3.23 -23.62 -38.37
C ARG A 329 2.52 -24.40 -37.29
N LYS A 330 2.45 -23.87 -36.05
CA LYS A 330 1.82 -24.56 -34.93
C LYS A 330 1.18 -23.57 -33.96
N ARG A 331 0.04 -23.94 -33.40
CA ARG A 331 -0.73 -23.12 -32.45
C ARG A 331 -1.01 -23.93 -31.21
N TRP A 332 -0.97 -23.27 -30.06
CA TRP A 332 -1.47 -23.80 -28.81
C TRP A 332 -2.99 -23.59 -28.79
N ASP A 333 -3.76 -24.63 -28.46
CA ASP A 333 -5.20 -24.48 -28.35
C ASP A 333 -5.51 -23.55 -27.17
N ARG A 334 -6.27 -22.49 -27.43
CA ARG A 334 -6.68 -21.48 -26.44
C ARG A 334 -7.42 -22.10 -25.25
N SER A 335 -8.08 -23.24 -25.45
CA SER A 335 -8.80 -23.97 -24.41
C SER A 335 -7.90 -24.80 -23.47
N GLU A 336 -6.64 -25.04 -23.84
CA GLU A 336 -5.65 -25.75 -23.01
C GLU A 336 -4.89 -24.82 -22.03
N VAL A 337 -5.07 -23.50 -22.15
CA VAL A 337 -4.41 -22.48 -21.33
C VAL A 337 -5.25 -22.19 -20.08
N ASP A 338 -4.90 -22.86 -18.98
CA ASP A 338 -5.67 -22.86 -17.73
C ASP A 338 -4.94 -22.11 -16.60
N ARG A 339 -5.64 -21.19 -15.95
CA ARG A 339 -5.15 -20.43 -14.80
C ARG A 339 -4.81 -21.33 -13.60
N ALA A 340 -5.45 -22.48 -13.44
CA ALA A 340 -5.16 -23.44 -12.37
C ALA A 340 -3.81 -24.18 -12.56
N ARG A 341 -3.21 -24.09 -13.76
CA ARG A 341 -1.90 -24.70 -14.10
C ARG A 341 -0.73 -23.70 -14.02
N MET A 342 -0.99 -22.46 -13.61
CA MET A 342 0.03 -21.44 -13.35
C MET A 342 0.95 -21.81 -12.17
N PRO A 343 2.24 -21.40 -12.21
CA PRO A 343 2.89 -20.60 -13.24
C PRO A 343 3.27 -21.43 -14.48
N TYR A 344 2.95 -20.91 -15.67
CA TYR A 344 3.53 -21.42 -16.91
C TYR A 344 4.95 -20.87 -17.12
N ARG A 345 5.84 -21.69 -17.67
CA ARG A 345 7.24 -21.33 -17.93
C ARG A 345 7.61 -21.69 -19.35
N VAL A 346 8.32 -20.80 -20.03
CA VAL A 346 8.82 -21.01 -21.40
C VAL A 346 10.29 -21.39 -21.37
N GLN A 347 10.66 -22.37 -22.19
CA GLN A 347 12.05 -22.71 -22.51
C GLN A 347 12.27 -22.57 -24.00
N LEU A 348 13.32 -21.84 -24.39
CA LEU A 348 13.84 -21.83 -25.76
C LEU A 348 15.10 -22.68 -25.83
N GLN A 349 15.23 -23.43 -26.90
CA GLN A 349 16.46 -24.12 -27.29
C GLN A 349 16.79 -23.70 -28.72
N ALA A 350 18.07 -23.48 -29.01
CA ALA A 350 18.57 -23.21 -30.35
C ALA A 350 19.93 -23.89 -30.55
N HIS A 351 20.26 -24.28 -31.77
CA HIS A 351 21.54 -24.90 -32.10
C HIS A 351 21.98 -24.70 -33.56
N SER A 352 23.20 -25.13 -33.84
CA SER A 352 23.85 -25.04 -35.16
C SER A 352 23.40 -26.11 -36.15
N GLY A 353 23.54 -25.82 -37.45
CA GLY A 353 23.13 -26.71 -38.54
C GLY A 353 23.96 -28.00 -38.65
N GLU A 354 23.46 -28.97 -39.43
CA GLU A 354 24.10 -30.30 -39.65
C GLU A 354 25.47 -30.27 -40.34
N ASP A 355 25.87 -29.10 -40.84
CA ASP A 355 27.13 -28.89 -41.55
C ASP A 355 28.16 -28.05 -40.74
N GLU A 356 27.78 -27.47 -39.59
CA GLU A 356 28.70 -26.71 -38.73
C GLU A 356 29.55 -27.64 -37.86
N GLU A 357 30.83 -27.83 -38.22
CA GLU A 357 31.75 -28.77 -37.55
C GLU A 357 32.19 -28.26 -36.16
N LEU A 358 32.18 -26.95 -35.92
CA LEU A 358 32.41 -26.31 -34.62
C LEU A 358 31.08 -25.77 -34.08
N GLY A 359 30.23 -26.70 -33.69
CA GLY A 359 28.85 -26.47 -33.33
C GLY A 359 28.64 -25.75 -32.00
N LEU A 360 27.43 -25.21 -31.90
CA LEU A 360 26.92 -24.42 -30.78
C LEU A 360 25.46 -24.82 -30.52
N ALA A 361 25.08 -24.91 -29.26
CA ALA A 361 23.70 -25.01 -28.79
C ALA A 361 23.52 -24.16 -27.52
N VAL A 362 22.31 -23.61 -27.35
CA VAL A 362 21.89 -22.79 -26.20
C VAL A 362 20.50 -23.24 -25.77
N ALA A 363 20.30 -23.41 -24.46
CA ALA A 363 18.99 -23.53 -23.83
C ALA A 363 18.82 -22.39 -22.84
N VAL A 364 17.64 -21.78 -22.79
CA VAL A 364 17.30 -20.73 -21.81
C VAL A 364 15.90 -20.96 -21.26
N MET A 365 15.75 -20.82 -19.94
CA MET A 365 14.47 -20.93 -19.24
C MET A 365 14.43 -19.93 -18.07
N PRO A 366 13.38 -19.12 -17.90
CA PRO A 366 13.34 -18.17 -16.79
C PRO A 366 12.94 -18.82 -15.46
N THR A 367 13.64 -18.47 -14.38
CA THR A 367 13.19 -18.69 -13.00
C THR A 367 12.56 -17.42 -12.43
N LEU A 368 11.59 -17.59 -11.53
CA LEU A 368 10.94 -16.49 -10.83
C LEU A 368 11.49 -16.33 -9.41
N VAL A 369 11.16 -15.19 -8.81
CA VAL A 369 11.18 -14.96 -7.36
C VAL A 369 9.72 -14.60 -6.99
N ARG A 370 9.23 -15.12 -5.87
CA ARG A 370 7.80 -15.39 -5.57
C ARG A 370 6.85 -14.16 -5.60
N ALA A 371 5.57 -14.41 -5.94
CA ALA A 371 4.46 -13.45 -5.95
C ALA A 371 3.25 -13.99 -5.14
N PHE A 372 2.38 -13.10 -4.65
CA PHE A 372 1.52 -13.35 -3.49
C PHE A 372 0.04 -13.63 -3.83
N ASN A 373 -0.60 -14.61 -3.17
CA ASN A 373 -2.02 -14.96 -3.33
C ASN A 373 -2.60 -15.62 -2.06
N TYR A 374 -2.86 -14.83 -1.03
CA TYR A 374 -3.23 -15.35 0.29
C TYR A 374 -4.69 -15.81 0.36
N GLN A 375 -4.91 -16.98 0.97
CA GLN A 375 -6.25 -17.53 1.28
C GLN A 375 -6.73 -17.14 2.69
N GLN A 376 -5.79 -16.84 3.58
CA GLN A 376 -6.06 -16.50 4.97
C GLN A 376 -5.25 -15.29 5.42
N VAL A 377 -5.77 -14.56 6.39
CA VAL A 377 -5.07 -13.53 7.14
C VAL A 377 -4.83 -14.02 8.57
N GLN A 378 -3.62 -13.83 9.08
CA GLN A 378 -3.26 -14.06 10.47
C GLN A 378 -2.87 -12.74 11.10
N PHE A 379 -3.54 -12.36 12.18
CA PHE A 379 -3.24 -11.12 12.88
C PHE A 379 -2.14 -11.31 13.93
N VAL A 380 -1.24 -10.34 13.96
CA VAL A 380 -0.20 -10.17 14.98
C VAL A 380 -0.34 -8.74 15.53
N ALA A 381 -0.62 -8.61 16.82
CA ALA A 381 -0.78 -7.32 17.47
C ALA A 381 0.41 -7.04 18.40
N PHE A 382 0.94 -5.82 18.33
CA PHE A 382 1.93 -5.32 19.28
C PHE A 382 1.22 -4.45 20.33
N ASN A 383 0.96 -5.05 21.50
CA ASN A 383 0.28 -4.41 22.61
C ASN A 383 1.31 -3.67 23.47
N VAL A 384 1.26 -2.34 23.39
CA VAL A 384 2.24 -1.44 24.02
C VAL A 384 1.60 -0.09 24.26
N LYS A 385 2.13 0.67 25.24
CA LYS A 385 1.52 1.91 25.72
C LYS A 385 2.39 3.16 25.46
N PRO A 386 2.46 3.68 24.22
CA PRO A 386 3.15 4.93 23.86
C PRO A 386 2.41 6.18 24.38
N GLY A 387 2.47 6.42 25.69
CA GLY A 387 1.59 7.37 26.38
C GLY A 387 2.15 8.73 26.75
N THR A 388 1.52 9.34 27.75
CA THR A 388 1.95 10.59 28.38
C THR A 388 2.15 10.33 29.88
N GLN A 389 3.28 10.77 30.43
CA GLN A 389 3.61 10.57 31.84
C GLN A 389 3.68 11.91 32.55
N ALA A 390 2.93 12.05 33.65
CA ALA A 390 2.88 13.24 34.50
C ALA A 390 2.59 14.57 33.75
N GLY A 391 1.86 14.51 32.62
CA GLY A 391 1.53 15.70 31.81
C GLY A 391 2.60 16.08 30.78
N ALA A 392 3.52 15.18 30.45
CA ALA A 392 4.46 15.32 29.33
C ALA A 392 4.34 14.13 28.36
N TYR A 393 4.69 14.33 27.09
CA TYR A 393 4.81 13.24 26.12
C TYR A 393 6.03 12.37 26.45
N LEU A 394 5.89 11.04 26.33
CA LEU A 394 7.02 10.12 26.47
C LEU A 394 7.86 10.12 25.19
N GLY A 395 9.19 10.20 25.35
CA GLY A 395 10.15 10.10 24.26
C GLY A 395 11.46 10.83 24.56
N ASP A 396 12.44 10.67 23.68
CA ASP A 396 13.70 11.42 23.75
C ASP A 396 13.51 12.89 23.33
N VAL A 397 14.42 13.76 23.77
CA VAL A 397 14.47 15.18 23.36
C VAL A 397 14.99 15.34 21.93
N ASP A 398 15.85 14.41 21.50
CA ASP A 398 16.33 14.28 20.14
C ASP A 398 15.40 13.37 19.32
N ASP A 399 14.79 13.95 18.28
CA ASP A 399 13.74 13.29 17.51
C ASP A 399 14.26 12.05 16.74
N ASP A 400 15.54 12.04 16.35
CA ASP A 400 16.15 10.93 15.60
C ASP A 400 16.47 9.75 16.53
N THR A 401 16.93 10.05 17.75
CA THR A 401 17.17 9.08 18.83
C THR A 401 15.85 8.42 19.28
N ASP A 402 14.76 9.20 19.38
CA ASP A 402 13.43 8.68 19.73
C ASP A 402 12.87 7.75 18.64
N ILE A 403 12.91 8.18 17.38
CA ILE A 403 12.47 7.36 16.23
C ILE A 403 13.27 6.05 16.19
N THR A 404 14.61 6.13 16.30
CA THR A 404 15.49 4.94 16.25
C THR A 404 15.13 3.96 17.36
N THR A 405 15.00 4.42 18.60
CA THR A 405 14.72 3.55 19.75
C THR A 405 13.34 2.88 19.67
N ARG A 406 12.34 3.59 19.11
CA ARG A 406 11.01 3.03 18.83
C ARG A 406 11.05 2.00 17.69
N CYS A 407 11.80 2.28 16.62
CA CYS A 407 12.02 1.29 15.57
C CYS A 407 12.64 0.01 16.14
N ASP A 408 13.68 0.09 16.97
CA ASP A 408 14.33 -1.10 17.53
C ASP A 408 13.41 -1.93 18.42
N ALA A 409 12.58 -1.31 19.25
CA ALA A 409 11.54 -2.01 20.03
C ALA A 409 10.49 -2.69 19.13
N MET A 410 10.17 -2.11 17.97
CA MET A 410 9.28 -2.71 16.98
C MET A 410 9.93 -3.87 16.21
N LYS A 411 11.24 -3.77 15.88
CA LYS A 411 12.01 -4.87 15.30
C LYS A 411 12.03 -6.08 16.24
N GLU A 412 12.26 -5.87 17.53
CA GLU A 412 12.18 -6.93 18.56
C GLU A 412 10.79 -7.59 18.60
N ALA A 413 9.72 -6.80 18.53
CA ALA A 413 8.34 -7.31 18.51
C ALA A 413 8.06 -8.19 17.27
N ILE A 414 8.52 -7.77 16.10
CA ILE A 414 8.39 -8.55 14.85
C ILE A 414 9.18 -9.87 14.95
N GLN A 415 10.41 -9.83 15.45
CA GLN A 415 11.27 -11.01 15.63
C GLN A 415 10.67 -12.02 16.61
N LEU A 416 10.05 -11.56 17.70
CA LEU A 416 9.34 -12.41 18.67
C LEU A 416 8.03 -13.00 18.11
N ALA A 417 7.37 -12.31 17.18
CA ALA A 417 6.20 -12.84 16.48
C ALA A 417 6.55 -13.97 15.51
N ALA A 418 7.66 -13.83 14.78
CA ALA A 418 8.05 -14.67 13.66
C ALA A 418 8.00 -16.21 13.90
N PRO A 419 8.50 -16.76 15.04
CA PRO A 419 8.42 -18.21 15.28
C PRO A 419 7.03 -18.70 15.72
N ASN A 420 6.07 -17.80 15.98
CA ASN A 420 4.74 -18.11 16.52
C ASN A 420 3.61 -18.00 15.48
N VAL A 421 3.90 -17.57 14.24
CA VAL A 421 2.91 -17.50 13.14
C VAL A 421 2.84 -18.80 12.35
N VAL A 422 1.78 -18.96 11.55
CA VAL A 422 1.63 -20.08 10.62
C VAL A 422 2.62 -19.89 9.45
N PRO A 423 3.60 -20.78 9.26
CA PRO A 423 4.65 -20.60 8.24
C PRO A 423 4.16 -20.80 6.79
N SER A 424 2.87 -21.07 6.58
CA SER A 424 2.29 -21.28 5.25
C SER A 424 2.32 -20.01 4.40
N GLU A 425 2.66 -20.22 3.13
CA GLU A 425 2.71 -19.26 2.04
C GLU A 425 1.32 -18.71 1.64
N ASP A 426 0.25 -19.46 1.95
CA ASP A 426 -1.14 -19.06 1.71
C ASP A 426 -1.70 -18.09 2.77
N VAL A 427 -0.90 -17.72 3.78
CA VAL A 427 -1.34 -16.94 4.95
C VAL A 427 -0.61 -15.60 4.99
N LEU A 428 -1.33 -14.50 4.83
CA LEU A 428 -0.81 -13.14 5.07
C LEU A 428 -0.75 -12.87 6.57
N LYS A 429 0.43 -12.58 7.10
CA LYS A 429 0.62 -12.14 8.48
C LYS A 429 0.48 -10.61 8.52
N VAL A 430 -0.50 -10.08 9.24
CA VAL A 430 -0.67 -8.64 9.42
C VAL A 430 -0.17 -8.27 10.81
N PHE A 431 0.99 -7.65 10.89
CA PHE A 431 1.54 -7.07 12.12
C PHE A 431 1.00 -5.65 12.31
N MET A 432 0.39 -5.34 13.46
CA MET A 432 -0.11 -3.99 13.76
C MET A 432 0.29 -3.50 15.16
N ALA A 433 0.79 -2.27 15.23
CA ALA A 433 1.01 -1.50 16.46
C ALA A 433 -0.09 -0.42 16.65
N PRO A 434 -0.24 0.19 17.84
CA PRO A 434 -1.32 1.14 18.12
C PRO A 434 -1.07 2.55 17.54
N GLU A 435 -2.09 3.41 17.67
CA GLU A 435 -1.95 4.85 17.48
C GLU A 435 -0.92 5.45 18.45
N PHE A 436 -0.29 6.57 18.05
CA PHE A 436 0.76 7.30 18.78
C PHE A 436 2.06 6.52 19.00
N TYR A 437 2.27 5.36 18.37
CA TYR A 437 3.49 4.59 18.54
C TYR A 437 4.75 5.43 18.30
N PHE A 438 4.76 6.20 17.21
CA PHE A 438 5.76 7.24 16.94
C PHE A 438 5.21 8.61 17.32
N ARG A 439 5.40 9.01 18.57
CA ARG A 439 5.11 10.35 19.08
C ARG A 439 6.26 10.81 19.98
N GLY A 440 7.02 11.80 19.51
CA GLY A 440 8.17 12.34 20.22
C GLY A 440 7.80 13.24 21.42
N GLN A 441 8.80 13.60 22.22
CA GLN A 441 8.66 14.41 23.44
C GLN A 441 8.02 15.79 23.20
N LYS A 442 8.07 16.30 21.96
CA LYS A 442 7.49 17.59 21.53
C LYS A 442 6.03 17.48 21.05
N GLY A 443 5.38 16.32 21.23
CA GLY A 443 4.01 16.03 20.78
C GLY A 443 3.90 15.45 19.38
N GLY A 444 4.99 15.46 18.62
CA GLY A 444 5.14 14.95 17.26
C GLY A 444 6.54 15.29 16.76
N TYR A 445 6.83 14.92 15.51
CA TYR A 445 8.09 15.23 14.84
C TYR A 445 7.87 16.24 13.70
N PRO A 446 8.89 17.00 13.26
CA PRO A 446 8.88 17.65 11.96
C PRO A 446 8.47 16.68 10.84
N VAL A 447 7.56 17.09 9.96
CA VAL A 447 6.95 16.20 8.95
C VAL A 447 7.97 15.53 8.02
N ASP A 448 9.09 16.20 7.73
CA ASP A 448 10.22 15.66 6.95
C ASP A 448 10.88 14.44 7.61
N LYS A 449 10.91 14.39 8.95
CA LYS A 449 11.47 13.25 9.71
C LYS A 449 10.62 11.98 9.64
N LEU A 450 9.32 12.07 9.36
CA LEU A 450 8.44 10.88 9.31
C LEU A 450 8.90 9.84 8.28
N SER A 451 9.48 10.30 7.17
CA SER A 451 10.03 9.45 6.12
C SER A 451 11.11 8.47 6.60
N SER A 452 11.86 8.83 7.66
CA SER A 452 12.91 8.00 8.23
C SER A 452 12.39 6.72 8.88
N ILE A 453 11.16 6.73 9.44
CA ILE A 453 10.58 5.59 10.15
C ILE A 453 10.46 4.38 9.21
N VAL A 454 9.87 4.60 8.04
CA VAL A 454 9.66 3.56 7.02
C VAL A 454 11.00 3.01 6.52
N HIS A 455 11.99 3.88 6.35
CA HIS A 455 13.36 3.50 5.96
C HIS A 455 14.05 2.64 7.03
N THR A 456 14.01 3.05 8.30
CA THR A 456 14.62 2.32 9.42
C THR A 456 13.94 0.97 9.66
N MET A 457 12.62 0.85 9.42
CA MET A 457 11.91 -0.42 9.54
C MET A 457 12.20 -1.41 8.39
N ARG A 458 12.58 -0.93 7.19
CA ARG A 458 12.96 -1.80 6.06
C ARG A 458 14.14 -2.73 6.40
N GLU A 459 15.06 -2.29 7.26
CA GLU A 459 16.17 -3.11 7.78
C GLU A 459 15.72 -4.47 8.35
N GLU A 460 14.53 -4.52 8.95
CA GLU A 460 13.94 -5.76 9.46
C GLU A 460 12.98 -6.38 8.45
N THR A 461 12.05 -5.59 7.87
CA THR A 461 10.93 -6.13 7.09
C THR A 461 11.29 -6.55 5.66
N ASP A 462 12.48 -6.18 5.16
CA ASP A 462 13.04 -6.68 3.90
C ASP A 462 13.88 -7.96 4.10
N LYS A 463 13.46 -8.83 5.01
CA LYS A 463 13.90 -10.23 5.07
C LYS A 463 12.83 -11.10 4.42
N VAL A 464 13.26 -12.07 3.62
CA VAL A 464 12.39 -13.01 2.90
C VAL A 464 11.49 -13.87 3.79
N ASP A 465 11.81 -14.02 5.07
CA ASP A 465 10.90 -14.64 6.05
C ASP A 465 9.63 -13.79 6.30
N TYR A 466 9.67 -12.53 5.88
CA TYR A 466 8.54 -11.60 5.85
C TYR A 466 7.91 -11.43 4.46
N ALA A 467 8.24 -12.30 3.49
CA ALA A 467 7.59 -12.33 2.18
C ALA A 467 6.07 -12.49 2.29
N ASP A 468 5.58 -13.15 3.33
CA ASP A 468 4.14 -13.31 3.56
C ASP A 468 3.56 -12.36 4.61
N TRP A 469 4.19 -11.18 4.81
CA TRP A 469 3.78 -10.22 5.84
C TRP A 469 3.41 -8.85 5.29
N LEU A 470 2.43 -8.22 5.94
CA LEU A 470 2.08 -6.81 5.85
C LEU A 470 2.28 -6.19 7.24
N PHE A 471 2.94 -5.05 7.30
CA PHE A 471 3.19 -4.32 8.53
C PHE A 471 2.40 -3.02 8.54
N VAL A 472 1.72 -2.77 9.65
CA VAL A 472 1.11 -1.49 10.02
C VAL A 472 1.85 -1.01 11.27
N PHE A 473 2.80 -0.10 11.12
CA PHE A 473 3.72 0.29 12.20
C PHE A 473 3.07 1.20 13.26
N GLY A 474 1.75 1.09 13.45
CA GLY A 474 0.95 2.04 14.21
C GLY A 474 0.86 3.37 13.47
N THR A 475 0.68 4.45 14.24
CA THR A 475 0.70 5.81 13.67
C THR A 475 1.88 6.65 14.13
N ALA A 476 2.26 7.59 13.27
CA ALA A 476 3.27 8.59 13.54
C ALA A 476 2.66 10.00 13.53
N ILE A 477 3.03 10.82 14.53
CA ILE A 477 2.57 12.20 14.64
C ILE A 477 3.59 13.15 14.01
N GLY A 478 3.19 13.82 12.95
CA GLY A 478 3.95 14.87 12.27
C GLY A 478 3.40 16.27 12.55
N TYR A 479 4.24 17.28 12.35
CA TYR A 479 3.82 18.68 12.34
C TYR A 479 4.52 19.50 11.25
N LEU A 480 3.81 20.50 10.72
CA LEU A 480 4.33 21.56 9.86
C LEU A 480 3.94 22.93 10.45
N PRO A 481 4.89 23.81 10.81
CA PRO A 481 4.57 25.11 11.42
C PRO A 481 4.18 26.17 10.37
N HIS A 482 3.01 26.77 10.54
CA HIS A 482 2.55 27.91 9.74
C HIS A 482 2.99 29.21 10.45
N GLY A 483 4.23 29.62 10.16
CA GLY A 483 4.93 30.71 10.85
C GLY A 483 5.59 30.28 12.17
N GLU A 484 6.67 30.95 12.57
CA GLU A 484 7.43 30.59 13.78
C GLU A 484 6.66 30.89 15.09
N PRO A 485 6.93 30.18 16.21
CA PRO A 485 6.39 30.53 17.53
C PRO A 485 6.80 31.95 17.95
N GLY A 486 5.82 32.84 18.13
CA GLY A 486 6.07 34.26 18.40
C GLY A 486 6.70 35.06 17.25
N GLY A 487 6.89 34.45 16.08
CA GLY A 487 7.35 35.10 14.85
C GLY A 487 6.20 35.67 14.00
N PRO A 488 6.52 36.26 12.83
CA PRO A 488 5.51 36.72 11.88
C PRO A 488 4.74 35.56 11.24
N ARG A 489 3.51 35.85 10.83
CA ARG A 489 2.64 34.94 10.04
C ARG A 489 3.28 34.62 8.68
N LEU A 490 3.02 33.43 8.14
CA LEU A 490 3.46 33.05 6.80
C LEU A 490 2.72 33.90 5.75
N ALA A 491 3.43 34.41 4.74
CA ALA A 491 2.90 35.38 3.77
C ALA A 491 3.02 34.90 2.32
N HIS A 492 1.91 34.87 1.58
CA HIS A 492 1.85 34.50 0.17
C HIS A 492 1.96 35.72 -0.75
N LYS A 493 3.20 36.20 -0.92
CA LYS A 493 3.51 37.43 -1.68
C LYS A 493 4.36 37.25 -2.94
N ASP A 494 5.11 36.14 -3.01
CA ASP A 494 6.07 35.91 -4.08
C ASP A 494 5.35 35.60 -5.42
N PRO A 495 5.68 36.31 -6.51
CA PRO A 495 4.99 36.14 -7.79
C PRO A 495 5.26 34.78 -8.44
N VAL A 496 4.29 34.30 -9.22
CA VAL A 496 4.46 33.13 -10.08
C VAL A 496 5.30 33.55 -11.29
N LYS A 497 6.43 32.88 -11.52
CA LYS A 497 7.40 33.25 -12.56
C LYS A 497 7.23 32.35 -13.80
N HIS A 498 7.02 32.97 -14.96
CA HIS A 498 6.90 32.30 -16.27
C HIS A 498 8.14 32.62 -17.11
N ALA A 499 8.88 31.60 -17.56
CA ALA A 499 10.04 31.80 -18.43
C ALA A 499 9.60 32.12 -19.87
N VAL A 500 10.19 33.15 -20.48
CA VAL A 500 9.93 33.58 -21.87
C VAL A 500 11.23 34.01 -22.56
N THR A 501 11.19 34.24 -23.87
CA THR A 501 12.28 34.89 -24.61
C THR A 501 11.76 36.16 -25.27
N ILE A 502 12.39 37.30 -24.99
CA ILE A 502 12.19 38.53 -25.77
C ILE A 502 12.88 38.30 -27.12
N SER A 503 12.10 38.25 -28.20
CA SER A 503 12.61 38.06 -29.56
C SER A 503 12.92 39.38 -30.26
N GLU A 504 12.19 40.45 -29.94
CA GLU A 504 12.37 41.78 -30.52
C GLU A 504 12.07 42.87 -29.48
N VAL A 505 12.71 44.04 -29.65
CA VAL A 505 12.50 45.25 -28.84
C VAL A 505 12.37 46.42 -29.82
N ASP A 506 11.21 47.07 -29.83
CA ASP A 506 10.95 48.29 -30.61
C ASP A 506 10.81 49.49 -29.66
N GLU A 507 11.76 50.42 -29.75
CA GLU A 507 11.78 51.67 -28.98
C GLU A 507 11.53 52.90 -29.86
N THR A 508 11.02 52.74 -31.08
CA THR A 508 10.80 53.87 -32.02
C THR A 508 9.68 54.81 -31.57
N GLY A 509 8.75 54.33 -30.74
CA GLY A 509 7.66 55.09 -30.14
C GLY A 509 8.03 55.84 -28.85
N ALA A 510 6.99 56.29 -28.13
CA ALA A 510 7.14 56.86 -26.78
C ALA A 510 7.43 55.78 -25.72
N ASP A 511 6.75 54.64 -25.87
CA ASP A 511 6.82 53.45 -25.01
C ASP A 511 7.57 52.32 -25.74
N THR A 512 8.26 51.45 -25.00
CA THR A 512 8.95 50.27 -25.57
C THR A 512 7.96 49.14 -25.82
N VAL A 513 7.96 48.57 -27.02
CA VAL A 513 7.17 47.39 -27.39
C VAL A 513 8.09 46.18 -27.51
N LEU A 514 7.84 45.14 -26.72
CA LEU A 514 8.54 43.86 -26.81
C LEU A 514 7.72 42.88 -27.64
N THR A 515 8.38 42.09 -28.50
CA THR A 515 7.84 40.81 -28.95
C THR A 515 8.41 39.73 -28.01
N VAL A 516 7.55 38.98 -27.31
CA VAL A 516 7.95 37.85 -26.46
C VAL A 516 7.42 36.54 -27.03
N THR A 517 8.20 35.47 -26.88
CA THR A 517 7.92 34.12 -27.40
C THR A 517 8.07 33.06 -26.30
N GLY A 518 7.36 31.95 -26.46
CA GLY A 518 7.42 30.81 -25.54
C GLY A 518 6.54 30.95 -24.29
N ALA A 519 5.68 31.97 -24.22
CA ALA A 519 4.78 32.16 -23.09
C ALA A 519 3.63 31.13 -23.15
N ALA A 520 3.74 30.06 -22.36
CA ALA A 520 2.72 29.01 -22.28
C ALA A 520 1.41 29.46 -21.60
N THR A 521 1.46 30.56 -20.84
CA THR A 521 0.30 31.26 -20.28
C THR A 521 0.23 32.65 -20.91
N LYS A 522 -0.97 33.08 -21.34
CA LYS A 522 -1.19 34.42 -21.88
C LYS A 522 -0.78 35.50 -20.84
N PRO A 523 0.13 36.43 -21.19
CA PRO A 523 0.48 37.55 -20.32
C PRO A 523 -0.70 38.49 -20.07
N ASP A 524 -0.68 39.18 -18.92
CA ASP A 524 -1.67 40.18 -18.53
C ASP A 524 -0.97 41.52 -18.21
N PRO A 525 -1.60 42.70 -18.44
CA PRO A 525 -1.05 43.99 -18.02
C PRO A 525 -0.73 44.12 -16.52
N ALA A 526 -1.35 43.31 -15.64
CA ALA A 526 -0.99 43.26 -14.23
C ALA A 526 0.36 42.55 -13.95
N TRP A 527 1.04 42.00 -14.96
CA TRP A 527 2.32 41.30 -14.81
C TRP A 527 3.50 42.23 -15.10
N GLU A 528 4.68 41.84 -14.61
CA GLU A 528 5.94 42.57 -14.84
C GLU A 528 6.91 41.72 -15.68
N VAL A 529 7.74 42.37 -16.49
CA VAL A 529 8.86 41.75 -17.21
C VAL A 529 10.13 41.91 -16.37
N GLU A 530 10.76 40.80 -15.99
CA GLU A 530 12.05 40.75 -15.31
C GLU A 530 13.15 40.27 -16.27
N GLN A 531 14.23 41.04 -16.41
CA GLN A 531 15.45 40.62 -17.12
C GLN A 531 16.69 41.11 -16.37
N GLY A 532 17.40 40.19 -15.73
CA GLY A 532 18.56 40.52 -14.89
C GLY A 532 18.16 41.32 -13.64
N LEU A 533 18.58 42.59 -13.58
CA LEU A 533 18.20 43.54 -12.52
C LEU A 533 17.13 44.56 -12.99
N VAL A 534 16.62 44.42 -14.22
CA VAL A 534 15.60 45.30 -14.78
C VAL A 534 14.23 44.66 -14.59
N THR A 535 13.31 45.40 -13.97
CA THR A 535 11.88 45.05 -13.87
C THR A 535 11.07 46.16 -14.55
N ALA A 536 10.07 45.80 -15.35
CA ALA A 536 9.23 46.74 -16.08
C ALA A 536 7.75 46.33 -16.09
N ALA A 537 6.86 47.30 -15.84
CA ALA A 537 5.42 47.08 -15.85
C ALA A 537 4.86 47.01 -17.28
N ILE A 538 3.94 46.08 -17.52
CA ILE A 538 3.23 45.92 -18.80
C ILE A 538 2.03 46.88 -18.84
N GLN A 539 1.90 47.66 -19.90
CA GLN A 539 0.79 48.58 -20.13
C GLN A 539 -0.31 47.96 -21.01
N ALA A 540 0.09 47.15 -22.00
CA ALA A 540 -0.83 46.47 -22.91
C ALA A 540 -0.25 45.15 -23.43
N VAL A 541 -1.13 44.18 -23.74
CA VAL A 541 -0.77 42.88 -24.31
C VAL A 541 -1.60 42.63 -25.57
N VAL A 542 -0.92 42.31 -26.67
CA VAL A 542 -1.51 41.88 -27.94
C VAL A 542 -1.08 40.44 -28.22
N ASP A 543 -2.04 39.59 -28.60
CA ASP A 543 -1.79 38.19 -28.99
C ASP A 543 -1.39 38.15 -30.48
N ASP A 544 -0.22 37.58 -30.78
CA ASP A 544 0.35 37.49 -32.13
C ASP A 544 0.29 36.03 -32.66
N GLY A 545 -0.33 35.11 -31.90
CA GLY A 545 -0.42 33.67 -32.19
C GLY A 545 0.82 32.87 -31.78
N LEU A 546 0.77 31.54 -31.89
CA LEU A 546 1.92 30.62 -31.68
C LEU A 546 2.71 30.81 -30.35
N ASN A 547 2.02 31.15 -29.25
CA ASN A 547 2.63 31.51 -27.95
C ASN A 547 3.59 32.72 -28.02
N GLN A 548 3.30 33.64 -28.94
CA GLN A 548 3.97 34.92 -29.14
C GLN A 548 3.02 36.07 -28.78
N TYR A 549 3.53 37.05 -28.04
CA TYR A 549 2.77 38.21 -27.56
C TYR A 549 3.57 39.49 -27.77
N LYS A 550 2.89 40.59 -28.09
CA LYS A 550 3.47 41.93 -28.09
C LYS A 550 3.08 42.65 -26.81
N LEU A 551 4.07 43.07 -26.03
CA LEU A 551 3.91 43.75 -24.75
C LEU A 551 4.34 45.21 -24.90
N THR A 552 3.41 46.15 -24.74
CA THR A 552 3.78 47.57 -24.56
C THR A 552 4.16 47.77 -23.10
N LEU A 553 5.34 48.33 -22.84
CA LEU A 553 5.85 48.61 -21.49
C LEU A 553 5.82 50.10 -21.19
N GLN A 554 5.64 50.46 -19.92
CA GLN A 554 5.66 51.86 -19.52
C GLN A 554 7.07 52.46 -19.63
N GLY A 555 7.25 53.42 -20.55
CA GLY A 555 8.54 54.08 -20.77
C GLY A 555 9.57 53.19 -21.49
N LYS A 556 10.86 53.44 -21.23
CA LYS A 556 12.00 52.78 -21.93
C LYS A 556 12.94 52.03 -20.98
N PRO A 557 12.52 50.85 -20.48
CA PRO A 557 13.39 50.00 -19.67
C PRO A 557 14.49 49.36 -20.53
N ALA A 558 15.71 49.27 -20.01
CA ALA A 558 16.88 48.76 -20.73
C ALA A 558 16.86 47.22 -20.89
N LEU A 559 15.94 46.73 -21.72
CA LEU A 559 15.72 45.31 -22.04
C LEU A 559 16.32 44.97 -23.41
N ILE A 560 16.73 43.72 -23.58
CA ILE A 560 17.36 43.22 -24.82
C ILE A 560 16.70 41.92 -25.31
N PRO A 561 16.80 41.59 -26.62
CA PRO A 561 16.38 40.29 -27.16
C PRO A 561 17.19 39.13 -26.55
N ALA A 562 16.65 38.52 -25.50
CA ALA A 562 17.25 37.45 -24.71
C ALA A 562 16.19 36.78 -23.82
N PRO A 563 16.50 35.68 -23.12
CA PRO A 563 15.61 35.12 -22.10
C PRO A 563 15.21 36.16 -21.04
N ALA A 564 13.97 36.06 -20.58
CA ALA A 564 13.38 36.92 -19.56
C ALA A 564 12.34 36.11 -18.75
N VAL A 565 11.81 36.71 -17.69
CA VAL A 565 10.74 36.15 -16.87
C VAL A 565 9.55 37.11 -16.89
N LEU A 566 8.35 36.58 -17.02
CA LEU A 566 7.13 37.32 -16.69
C LEU A 566 6.71 36.96 -15.27
N ALA A 567 6.63 37.96 -14.40
CA ALA A 567 6.23 37.83 -13.01
C ALA A 567 4.72 38.11 -12.87
N GLN A 568 3.94 37.04 -12.68
CA GLN A 568 2.51 37.10 -12.38
C GLN A 568 2.29 37.36 -10.87
N PRO A 569 1.52 38.38 -10.46
CA PRO A 569 1.13 38.55 -9.06
C PRO A 569 0.43 37.31 -8.51
N ARG A 570 0.87 36.83 -7.33
CA ARG A 570 0.29 35.65 -6.67
C ARG A 570 -1.03 35.94 -5.96
N VAL A 571 -1.24 37.18 -5.53
CA VAL A 571 -2.50 37.71 -5.02
C VAL A 571 -2.72 39.09 -5.61
N TRP A 572 -3.92 39.32 -6.17
CA TRP A 572 -4.31 40.58 -6.76
C TRP A 572 -5.73 40.97 -6.35
N ILE A 573 -5.89 42.18 -5.82
CA ILE A 573 -7.20 42.77 -5.51
C ILE A 573 -7.69 43.46 -6.79
N GLU A 574 -8.76 42.94 -7.40
CA GLU A 574 -9.41 43.53 -8.56
C GLU A 574 -10.28 44.75 -8.17
N SER A 575 -10.99 44.67 -7.04
CA SER A 575 -11.86 45.73 -6.54
C SER A 575 -12.11 45.62 -5.03
N SER A 576 -12.48 46.74 -4.43
CA SER A 576 -12.94 46.84 -3.03
C SER A 576 -14.29 47.58 -3.01
N ASP A 577 -15.31 46.96 -2.43
CA ASP A 577 -16.64 47.55 -2.20
C ASP A 577 -16.88 47.71 -0.69
N PRO A 578 -16.89 48.95 -0.15
CA PRO A 578 -17.15 49.22 1.26
C PRO A 578 -18.65 49.28 1.62
N THR A 579 -19.56 48.90 0.72
CA THR A 579 -21.01 49.04 0.93
C THR A 579 -21.53 48.10 2.05
N PRO A 580 -22.44 48.54 2.94
CA PRO A 580 -22.80 47.79 4.16
C PRO A 580 -23.39 46.38 3.94
N PRO A 581 -23.24 45.45 4.90
CA PRO A 581 -22.74 45.66 6.27
C PRO A 581 -21.22 45.48 6.46
N LYS A 582 -20.49 44.93 5.48
CA LYS A 582 -19.05 44.68 5.57
C LYS A 582 -18.33 44.88 4.25
N THR A 583 -17.06 45.32 4.29
CA THR A 583 -16.25 45.51 3.08
C THR A 583 -16.03 44.18 2.38
N LYS A 584 -16.22 44.18 1.05
CA LYS A 584 -15.96 43.05 0.17
C LYS A 584 -14.81 43.35 -0.79
N LEU A 585 -13.90 42.40 -0.96
CA LEU A 585 -12.83 42.45 -1.97
C LEU A 585 -13.07 41.39 -3.04
N VAL A 586 -12.88 41.73 -4.32
CA VAL A 586 -12.73 40.71 -5.37
C VAL A 586 -11.24 40.45 -5.56
N VAL A 587 -10.81 39.21 -5.37
CA VAL A 587 -9.39 38.81 -5.34
C VAL A 587 -9.12 37.65 -6.30
N ALA A 588 -8.11 37.82 -7.15
CA ALA A 588 -7.56 36.77 -7.98
C ALA A 588 -6.36 36.11 -7.27
N SER A 589 -6.57 34.90 -6.74
CA SER A 589 -5.51 34.02 -6.22
C SER A 589 -6.01 32.61 -5.93
N ARG A 590 -5.30 31.56 -6.37
CA ARG A 590 -5.57 30.17 -5.94
C ARG A 590 -5.17 29.87 -4.49
N VAL A 591 -4.50 30.80 -3.79
CA VAL A 591 -4.25 30.68 -2.34
C VAL A 591 -5.57 30.76 -1.56
N CYS A 592 -6.57 31.46 -2.07
CA CYS A 592 -7.90 31.56 -1.45
C CYS A 592 -8.64 30.22 -1.32
N ASP A 593 -8.22 29.15 -2.03
CA ASP A 593 -8.73 27.78 -1.85
C ASP A 593 -8.45 27.19 -0.45
N TRP A 594 -7.56 27.81 0.33
CA TRP A 594 -7.18 27.38 1.68
C TRP A 594 -7.90 28.14 2.80
N ILE A 595 -8.72 29.14 2.46
CA ILE A 595 -9.41 29.98 3.44
C ILE A 595 -10.72 29.33 3.85
N GLN A 596 -10.85 29.01 5.15
CA GLN A 596 -12.08 28.50 5.74
C GLN A 596 -13.00 29.62 6.24
N ASN A 597 -14.31 29.38 6.12
CA ASN A 597 -15.36 30.35 6.44
C ASN A 597 -15.89 30.17 7.86
N ASN A 598 -16.43 31.25 8.44
CA ASN A 598 -17.08 31.24 9.76
C ASN A 598 -16.17 30.81 10.93
N VAL A 599 -14.85 30.89 10.77
CA VAL A 599 -13.88 30.52 11.80
C VAL A 599 -13.64 31.64 12.84
N ALA A 600 -13.16 31.25 14.01
CA ALA A 600 -12.78 32.16 15.09
C ALA A 600 -11.65 33.12 14.65
N PRO A 601 -11.55 34.35 15.19
CA PRO A 601 -10.55 35.33 14.78
C PRO A 601 -9.10 34.82 14.79
N THR A 602 -8.73 34.00 15.78
CA THR A 602 -7.40 33.39 15.91
C THR A 602 -7.05 32.39 14.79
N ALA A 603 -8.06 31.91 14.05
CA ALA A 603 -7.93 30.99 12.92
C ALA A 603 -8.14 31.66 11.56
N ARG A 604 -8.39 32.97 11.51
CA ARG A 604 -8.65 33.69 10.25
C ARG A 604 -7.38 33.95 9.48
N TRP A 605 -7.47 33.79 8.17
CA TRP A 605 -6.52 34.37 7.22
C TRP A 605 -6.69 35.89 7.22
N SER A 606 -5.63 36.63 6.88
CA SER A 606 -5.68 38.08 6.72
C SER A 606 -5.14 38.46 5.35
N ILE A 607 -5.54 39.63 4.83
CA ILE A 607 -5.00 40.18 3.58
C ILE A 607 -4.33 41.52 3.86
N THR A 608 -3.20 41.77 3.20
CA THR A 608 -2.46 43.03 3.28
C THR A 608 -2.22 43.60 1.88
N ASP A 609 -2.58 44.87 1.63
CA ASP A 609 -2.32 45.54 0.35
C ASP A 609 -0.91 46.16 0.25
N ALA A 610 -0.54 46.60 -0.94
CA ALA A 610 0.72 47.28 -1.20
C ALA A 610 0.91 48.61 -0.44
N ALA A 611 -0.14 49.17 0.18
CA ALA A 611 -0.04 50.34 1.06
C ALA A 611 0.20 49.96 2.54
N GLY A 612 0.18 48.67 2.87
CA GLY A 612 0.33 48.14 4.23
C GLY A 612 -0.99 48.09 5.02
N THR A 613 -2.15 48.22 4.36
CA THR A 613 -3.45 48.04 5.01
C THR A 613 -3.72 46.56 5.20
N ASP A 614 -3.94 46.11 6.45
CA ASP A 614 -4.17 44.72 6.84
C ASP A 614 -5.61 44.49 7.34
N ASP A 615 -6.29 43.39 7.03
CA ASP A 615 -7.59 43.05 7.67
C ASP A 615 -7.83 41.54 7.67
N ASP A 616 -8.58 41.05 8.65
CA ASP A 616 -8.94 39.64 8.78
C ASP A 616 -10.07 39.28 7.82
N ILE A 617 -9.98 38.10 7.22
CA ILE A 617 -10.97 37.57 6.29
C ILE A 617 -11.98 36.73 7.09
N GLU A 618 -13.25 37.11 7.02
CA GLU A 618 -14.34 36.39 7.71
C GLU A 618 -15.01 35.35 6.81
N THR A 619 -15.14 35.66 5.52
CA THR A 619 -15.63 34.71 4.51
C THR A 619 -14.85 34.85 3.20
N CYS A 620 -14.70 33.75 2.49
CA CYS A 620 -14.16 33.60 1.15
C CYS A 620 -15.16 32.82 0.31
N THR A 621 -15.58 33.38 -0.82
CA THR A 621 -16.57 32.77 -1.74
C THR A 621 -15.95 32.69 -3.13
N GLN A 622 -15.82 31.49 -3.70
CA GLN A 622 -15.30 31.36 -5.07
C GLN A 622 -16.32 31.90 -6.09
N LEU A 623 -15.89 32.84 -6.93
CA LEU A 623 -16.67 33.41 -8.03
C LEU A 623 -16.38 32.67 -9.36
N ALA A 624 -15.13 32.26 -9.55
CA ALA A 624 -14.64 31.44 -10.65
C ALA A 624 -13.33 30.74 -10.23
N PRO A 625 -12.82 29.73 -10.95
CA PRO A 625 -11.55 29.08 -10.62
C PRO A 625 -10.40 30.11 -10.55
N GLY A 626 -9.82 30.30 -9.36
CA GLY A 626 -8.77 31.30 -9.12
C GLY A 626 -9.25 32.73 -8.82
N ARG A 627 -10.56 32.98 -8.69
CA ARG A 627 -11.17 34.30 -8.42
C ARG A 627 -12.25 34.23 -7.34
N TYR A 628 -12.15 35.05 -6.31
CA TYR A 628 -12.93 34.93 -5.06
C TYR A 628 -13.45 36.29 -4.58
N GLU A 629 -14.55 36.29 -3.84
CA GLU A 629 -15.02 37.41 -3.03
C GLU A 629 -14.63 37.17 -1.57
N LEU A 630 -13.90 38.11 -0.96
CA LEU A 630 -13.52 38.08 0.45
C LEU A 630 -14.36 39.11 1.23
N THR A 631 -14.98 38.72 2.33
CA THR A 631 -15.61 39.66 3.28
C THR A 631 -14.65 39.93 4.43
N LEU A 632 -14.37 41.20 4.69
CA LEU A 632 -13.41 41.62 5.72
C LEU A 632 -14.07 41.82 7.09
N ALA A 633 -13.34 41.52 8.16
CA ALA A 633 -13.85 41.57 9.52
C ALA A 633 -13.86 42.98 10.11
N GLY A 634 -12.80 43.76 9.90
CA GLY A 634 -12.59 45.11 10.41
C GLY A 634 -13.16 46.24 9.55
N ASN A 635 -13.74 45.91 8.39
CA ASN A 635 -14.29 46.86 7.41
C ASN A 635 -13.30 47.94 6.95
N LYS A 636 -12.00 47.62 6.92
CA LYS A 636 -10.99 48.53 6.33
C LYS A 636 -11.19 48.63 4.81
N LEU A 637 -10.66 49.70 4.21
CA LEU A 637 -10.74 49.97 2.76
C LEU A 637 -9.39 49.61 2.12
N PHE A 638 -9.42 48.86 1.01
CA PHE A 638 -8.23 48.38 0.32
C PHE A 638 -8.08 49.02 -1.06
N VAL A 639 -6.82 49.16 -1.50
CA VAL A 639 -6.51 49.62 -2.86
C VAL A 639 -6.46 48.42 -3.82
N ALA A 640 -7.05 48.56 -5.00
CA ALA A 640 -6.93 47.55 -6.06
C ALA A 640 -5.47 47.48 -6.56
N GLY A 641 -4.93 46.27 -6.70
CA GLY A 641 -3.52 46.03 -7.01
C GLY A 641 -2.95 44.79 -6.32
N LYS A 642 -1.61 44.73 -6.26
CA LYS A 642 -0.88 43.64 -5.59
C LYS A 642 -1.17 43.61 -4.09
N ALA A 643 -1.36 42.41 -3.57
CA ALA A 643 -1.55 42.14 -2.14
C ALA A 643 -0.74 40.91 -1.70
N GLU A 644 -0.77 40.62 -0.41
CA GLU A 644 -0.31 39.36 0.19
C GLU A 644 -1.38 38.78 1.11
N LEU A 645 -1.47 37.44 1.16
CA LEU A 645 -2.33 36.71 2.10
C LEU A 645 -1.49 36.15 3.24
N LEU A 646 -1.95 36.34 4.47
CA LEU A 646 -1.28 35.91 5.70
C LEU A 646 -2.03 34.72 6.32
N GLU A 647 -1.34 33.60 6.50
CA GLU A 647 -1.89 32.41 7.15
C GLU A 647 -2.07 32.64 8.67
N PRO A 648 -3.07 32.06 9.34
CA PRO A 648 -3.16 32.08 10.80
C PRO A 648 -1.90 31.45 11.43
N GLN A 649 -1.47 31.95 12.60
CA GLN A 649 -0.32 31.39 13.32
C GLN A 649 -0.70 30.04 13.92
N ALA A 650 -0.44 28.98 13.18
CA ALA A 650 -1.01 27.66 13.41
C ALA A 650 -0.01 26.55 13.07
N THR A 651 -0.43 25.30 13.22
CA THR A 651 0.37 24.13 12.86
C THR A 651 -0.52 23.08 12.25
N GLU A 652 -0.25 22.72 11.01
CA GLU A 652 -0.80 21.53 10.38
C GLU A 652 -0.23 20.32 11.08
N VAL A 653 -1.11 19.46 11.59
CA VAL A 653 -0.76 18.21 12.27
C VAL A 653 -1.16 17.02 11.42
N PHE A 654 -0.30 16.01 11.46
CA PHE A 654 -0.43 14.76 10.72
C PHE A 654 -0.46 13.62 11.73
N ASN A 655 -1.38 12.66 11.57
CA ASN A 655 -1.40 11.44 12.38
C ASN A 655 -1.60 10.27 11.42
N VAL A 656 -0.48 9.67 11.00
CA VAL A 656 -0.42 8.85 9.79
C VAL A 656 -0.14 7.40 10.14
N ALA A 657 -1.02 6.48 9.75
CA ALA A 657 -0.77 5.05 9.81
C ALA A 657 0.20 4.66 8.67
N LEU A 658 1.29 3.98 9.03
CA LEU A 658 2.36 3.62 8.11
C LEU A 658 2.23 2.14 7.69
N LEU A 659 1.85 1.89 6.42
CA LEU A 659 1.67 0.55 5.87
C LEU A 659 2.84 0.15 4.98
N GLN A 660 3.32 -1.09 5.13
CA GLN A 660 4.52 -1.61 4.46
C GLN A 660 4.40 -3.12 4.19
N LYS A 661 4.49 -3.52 2.93
CA LYS A 661 4.62 -4.93 2.53
C LYS A 661 6.05 -5.43 2.80
N GLY A 662 6.18 -6.56 3.50
CA GLY A 662 7.46 -7.25 3.70
C GLY A 662 7.96 -7.96 2.43
N TRP A 663 9.29 -8.09 2.32
CA TRP A 663 10.08 -8.69 1.23
C TRP A 663 9.44 -8.83 -0.17
N PRO A 664 10.02 -8.14 -1.15
CA PRO A 664 10.59 -6.81 -1.06
C PRO A 664 9.78 -5.85 -1.93
N ALA A 665 9.74 -4.59 -1.52
CA ALA A 665 9.17 -3.54 -2.36
C ALA A 665 9.91 -2.22 -2.10
N PRO A 666 10.16 -1.39 -3.13
CA PRO A 666 9.59 -1.46 -4.49
C PRO A 666 10.61 -1.74 -5.60
N HIS A 667 10.12 -2.23 -6.75
CA HIS A 667 10.44 -1.65 -8.07
C HIS A 667 9.11 -1.25 -8.73
N VAL A 668 9.14 -0.24 -9.60
CA VAL A 668 7.92 0.40 -10.13
C VAL A 668 7.29 -0.43 -11.25
N GLY A 669 5.96 -0.66 -11.19
CA GLY A 669 5.19 -1.16 -12.34
C GLY A 669 4.06 -2.16 -12.09
N GLU A 670 3.88 -2.68 -10.86
CA GLU A 670 2.75 -3.57 -10.54
C GLU A 670 1.47 -2.80 -10.16
N ARG A 671 0.30 -3.35 -10.51
CA ARG A 671 -1.03 -2.74 -10.26
C ARG A 671 -1.55 -2.98 -8.84
N GLY A 672 -0.69 -2.81 -7.84
CA GLY A 672 -1.05 -2.97 -6.44
C GLY A 672 -0.08 -2.19 -5.57
N LEU A 673 -0.59 -1.55 -4.51
CA LEU A 673 0.26 -0.83 -3.57
C LEU A 673 1.11 -1.83 -2.79
N LYS A 674 2.32 -1.41 -2.42
CA LYS A 674 3.24 -2.19 -1.55
C LYS A 674 3.63 -1.42 -0.29
N SER A 675 3.16 -0.18 -0.18
CA SER A 675 3.21 0.68 0.99
C SER A 675 2.09 1.72 0.85
N ALA A 676 1.59 2.24 1.97
CA ALA A 676 0.63 3.33 1.96
C ALA A 676 0.75 4.18 3.23
N LEU A 677 0.37 5.45 3.10
CA LEU A 677 0.14 6.39 4.18
C LEU A 677 -1.37 6.62 4.30
N VAL A 678 -1.95 6.27 5.45
CA VAL A 678 -3.35 6.54 5.75
C VAL A 678 -3.41 7.60 6.84
N ASP A 679 -3.89 8.78 6.48
CA ASP A 679 -3.99 9.90 7.40
C ASP A 679 -5.25 9.76 8.24
N LYS A 680 -5.14 9.94 9.55
CA LYS A 680 -6.28 10.22 10.41
C LYS A 680 -6.86 11.57 10.01
N GLU A 681 -8.13 11.58 9.62
CA GLU A 681 -8.78 12.79 9.12
C GLU A 681 -9.17 13.73 10.27
N ASN A 682 -9.56 13.18 11.42
CA ASN A 682 -10.16 13.94 12.52
C ASN A 682 -9.21 14.07 13.72
N ILE A 683 -8.87 15.30 14.09
CA ILE A 683 -8.02 15.57 15.28
C ILE A 683 -8.86 15.35 16.54
N SER A 684 -8.38 14.50 17.46
CA SER A 684 -9.08 14.27 18.72
C SER A 684 -8.52 15.11 19.88
N TRP A 685 -9.41 15.43 20.81
CA TRP A 685 -9.19 16.10 22.09
C TRP A 685 -8.25 15.34 23.07
N ILE A 686 -7.72 14.17 22.68
CA ILE A 686 -6.70 13.41 23.41
C ILE A 686 -5.41 13.18 22.61
N ASP A 687 -5.32 13.64 21.36
CA ASP A 687 -4.14 13.45 20.50
C ASP A 687 -2.94 14.22 21.03
N PHE A 688 -3.20 15.47 21.46
CA PHE A 688 -2.22 16.42 21.97
C PHE A 688 -2.62 16.93 23.35
N LEU A 689 -1.61 17.12 24.21
CA LEU A 689 -1.71 17.96 25.40
C LEU A 689 -2.06 19.40 25.01
N GLY A 690 -2.54 20.21 25.95
CA GLY A 690 -2.93 21.61 25.72
C GLY A 690 -4.04 22.07 26.67
N PRO A 691 -4.52 23.32 26.56
CA PRO A 691 -5.55 23.88 27.46
C PRO A 691 -6.88 23.10 27.45
N ASN A 692 -7.21 22.50 26.32
CA ASN A 692 -8.43 21.72 26.12
C ASN A 692 -8.17 20.20 26.02
N PHE A 693 -6.97 19.72 26.39
CA PHE A 693 -6.73 18.28 26.52
C PHE A 693 -7.72 17.64 27.49
N ALA A 694 -8.24 16.47 27.12
CA ALA A 694 -9.28 15.78 27.89
C ALA A 694 -10.57 16.61 28.13
N ASN A 695 -10.84 17.63 27.29
CA ASN A 695 -12.04 18.48 27.36
C ASN A 695 -12.82 18.54 26.02
N ALA A 696 -14.15 18.47 26.09
CA ALA A 696 -15.04 18.62 24.94
C ALA A 696 -14.94 20.01 24.27
N ASN A 697 -14.47 21.03 24.99
CA ASN A 697 -14.21 22.36 24.45
C ASN A 697 -13.16 22.39 23.32
N PHE A 698 -12.41 21.31 23.08
CA PHE A 698 -11.51 21.22 21.94
C PHE A 698 -12.25 21.27 20.59
N ASN A 699 -13.45 20.67 20.53
CA ASN A 699 -14.26 20.49 19.32
C ASN A 699 -15.25 21.65 19.11
N THR A 700 -14.87 22.91 19.36
CA THR A 700 -15.75 24.04 19.03
C THR A 700 -15.89 24.18 17.51
N VAL A 701 -17.11 24.46 17.04
CA VAL A 701 -17.46 24.52 15.61
C VAL A 701 -16.67 25.61 14.85
N ASP A 702 -16.27 26.67 15.55
CA ASP A 702 -15.47 27.78 15.01
C ASP A 702 -13.95 27.52 15.02
N GLY A 703 -13.52 26.35 15.52
CA GLY A 703 -12.12 25.96 15.67
C GLY A 703 -11.36 26.63 16.82
N SER A 704 -11.96 27.55 17.57
CA SER A 704 -11.29 28.28 18.68
C SER A 704 -10.75 27.35 19.78
N GLY A 705 -11.35 26.18 19.95
CA GLY A 705 -10.96 25.17 20.92
C GLY A 705 -9.69 24.39 20.59
N ARG A 706 -9.22 24.40 19.34
CA ARG A 706 -8.15 23.54 18.81
C ARG A 706 -6.74 23.99 19.20
N LEU A 707 -6.55 24.27 20.48
CA LEU A 707 -5.27 24.71 21.06
C LEU A 707 -4.50 23.51 21.61
N ILE A 708 -3.32 23.27 21.06
CA ILE A 708 -2.46 22.12 21.35
C ILE A 708 -1.06 22.55 21.81
N GLN A 709 -0.40 21.65 22.54
CA GLN A 709 1.00 21.72 22.89
C GLN A 709 1.82 20.90 21.89
N VAL A 710 2.51 21.57 20.98
CA VAL A 710 3.38 20.95 19.97
C VAL A 710 4.60 21.83 19.69
N HIS A 711 5.75 21.25 19.32
CA HIS A 711 7.01 21.94 18.99
C HIS A 711 7.50 22.99 20.02
N ASN A 712 7.10 22.84 21.30
CA ASN A 712 7.32 23.75 22.44
C ASN A 712 6.40 24.99 22.53
N ASP A 713 5.39 25.13 21.68
CA ASP A 713 4.30 26.10 21.86
C ASP A 713 3.11 25.40 22.57
N PRO A 714 2.69 25.83 23.79
CA PRO A 714 1.62 25.18 24.55
C PRO A 714 0.20 25.57 24.12
N ASN A 715 0.03 26.59 23.27
CA ASN A 715 -1.28 27.15 22.90
C ASN A 715 -1.43 27.27 21.37
N ARG A 716 -0.80 26.37 20.61
CA ARG A 716 -0.77 26.43 19.16
C ARG A 716 -2.13 26.07 18.56
N LEU A 717 -2.61 26.81 17.57
CA LEU A 717 -3.78 26.39 16.81
C LEU A 717 -3.44 25.17 15.93
N ALA A 718 -4.17 24.08 16.07
CA ALA A 718 -4.05 22.88 15.24
C ALA A 718 -4.91 22.99 13.98
N LEU A 719 -4.29 22.77 12.82
CA LEU A 719 -4.97 22.58 11.54
C LEU A 719 -4.93 21.09 11.15
N PRO A 720 -6.04 20.48 10.69
CA PRO A 720 -6.01 19.17 10.07
C PRO A 720 -5.17 19.18 8.78
N THR A 721 -4.59 18.02 8.45
CA THR A 721 -3.89 17.80 7.18
C THR A 721 -4.76 18.19 5.98
N SER A 722 -4.19 18.90 4.99
CA SER A 722 -4.87 19.26 3.74
C SER A 722 -5.43 18.02 3.04
N GLY A 723 -6.71 18.06 2.69
CA GLY A 723 -7.49 16.88 2.29
C GLY A 723 -8.53 16.46 3.35
N SER A 724 -8.35 16.85 4.61
CA SER A 724 -9.29 16.54 5.70
C SER A 724 -10.60 17.33 5.62
N ARG A 725 -11.71 16.65 5.92
CA ARG A 725 -13.07 17.19 6.16
C ARG A 725 -13.30 17.70 7.58
N ASP A 726 -12.32 17.58 8.47
CA ASP A 726 -12.44 18.04 9.86
C ASP A 726 -12.40 19.58 9.96
N THR A 727 -12.80 20.12 11.11
CA THR A 727 -12.88 21.58 11.34
C THR A 727 -11.51 22.23 11.14
N LEU A 728 -11.47 23.31 10.35
CA LEU A 728 -10.26 24.01 9.87
C LEU A 728 -9.44 23.27 8.77
N GLY A 729 -9.86 22.10 8.29
CA GLY A 729 -9.17 21.37 7.22
C GLY A 729 -9.16 22.13 5.89
N ALA A 730 -8.03 22.16 5.19
CA ALA A 730 -7.89 22.80 3.89
C ALA A 730 -8.19 21.83 2.73
N ARG A 731 -8.93 22.26 1.71
CA ARG A 731 -9.28 21.45 0.51
C ARG A 731 -9.78 20.02 0.83
N PRO A 732 -10.94 19.86 1.51
CA PRO A 732 -11.47 18.56 1.89
C PRO A 732 -11.64 17.61 0.68
N ASN A 733 -11.25 16.35 0.85
CA ASN A 733 -11.39 15.28 -0.14
C ASN A 733 -12.84 14.82 -0.24
N VAL A 734 -13.55 15.37 -1.24
CA VAL A 734 -14.99 15.15 -1.41
C VAL A 734 -15.37 13.83 -2.10
N ASN A 735 -14.46 13.19 -2.84
CA ASN A 735 -14.83 12.17 -3.83
C ASN A 735 -14.52 10.70 -3.47
N THR A 736 -13.42 10.39 -2.79
CA THR A 736 -13.03 8.98 -2.53
C THR A 736 -12.11 8.82 -1.31
N GLU A 737 -12.22 7.67 -0.64
CA GLU A 737 -11.27 7.17 0.36
C GLU A 737 -10.27 6.15 -0.23
N VAL A 738 -10.41 5.76 -1.50
CA VAL A 738 -9.59 4.73 -2.16
C VAL A 738 -8.32 5.36 -2.70
N THR A 739 -7.17 5.03 -2.10
CA THR A 739 -5.88 5.51 -2.61
C THR A 739 -5.34 4.64 -3.75
N ALA A 740 -5.03 5.28 -4.87
CA ALA A 740 -4.40 4.64 -6.03
C ALA A 740 -2.86 4.75 -6.03
N SER A 741 -2.31 5.68 -5.23
CA SER A 741 -0.87 5.97 -5.14
C SER A 741 -0.22 5.52 -3.82
N GLY A 742 -1.04 5.20 -2.81
CA GLY A 742 -0.59 4.99 -1.43
C GLY A 742 -0.23 6.29 -0.71
N LEU A 743 -0.52 7.45 -1.30
CA LEU A 743 -0.28 8.79 -0.76
C LEU A 743 -1.58 9.60 -0.77
N GLY A 744 -1.74 10.54 0.16
CA GLY A 744 -2.87 11.48 0.19
C GLY A 744 -4.08 11.07 1.05
N GLY A 745 -3.89 10.22 2.07
CA GLY A 745 -4.78 10.17 3.24
C GLY A 745 -6.07 9.36 3.16
N GLY A 746 -6.32 8.64 2.06
CA GLY A 746 -7.52 7.79 1.91
C GLY A 746 -7.51 6.56 2.83
N SER A 747 -8.68 6.22 3.39
CA SER A 747 -8.87 5.11 4.35
C SER A 747 -8.85 3.70 3.73
N VAL A 748 -8.85 3.56 2.40
CA VAL A 748 -8.98 2.28 1.69
C VAL A 748 -7.76 2.02 0.80
N VAL A 749 -7.06 0.91 1.05
CA VAL A 749 -5.78 0.55 0.42
C VAL A 749 -5.85 -0.89 -0.10
N THR A 750 -5.41 -1.15 -1.34
CA THR A 750 -5.30 -2.52 -1.87
C THR A 750 -3.84 -2.95 -2.04
N ILE A 751 -3.41 -3.96 -1.28
CA ILE A 751 -2.06 -4.54 -1.30
C ILE A 751 -2.17 -6.04 -1.62
N ASP A 752 -1.39 -6.51 -2.60
CA ASP A 752 -1.38 -7.91 -3.08
C ASP A 752 -2.78 -8.51 -3.34
N GLY A 753 -3.69 -7.68 -3.86
CA GLY A 753 -5.07 -8.08 -4.19
C GLY A 753 -6.03 -8.14 -3.00
N ILE A 754 -5.59 -7.76 -1.79
CA ILE A 754 -6.45 -7.64 -0.61
C ILE A 754 -6.72 -6.16 -0.32
N THR A 755 -7.99 -5.81 -0.20
CA THR A 755 -8.45 -4.47 0.14
C THR A 755 -8.60 -4.33 1.66
N PHE A 756 -7.80 -3.44 2.23
CA PHE A 756 -7.80 -3.07 3.63
C PHE A 756 -8.56 -1.77 3.84
N GLY A 757 -9.40 -1.74 4.88
CA GLY A 757 -9.89 -0.51 5.49
C GLY A 757 -9.02 -0.19 6.68
N ILE A 758 -8.59 1.06 6.83
CA ILE A 758 -7.80 1.51 7.97
C ILE A 758 -8.45 2.76 8.55
N GLU A 759 -8.97 2.65 9.77
CA GLU A 759 -9.55 3.78 10.50
C GLU A 759 -8.75 4.05 11.78
N VAL A 760 -8.14 5.24 11.89
CA VAL A 760 -7.34 5.61 13.05
C VAL A 760 -8.24 6.18 14.16
N CYS A 761 -8.58 5.33 15.13
CA CYS A 761 -9.18 5.71 16.42
C CYS A 761 -10.46 6.56 16.35
N LEU A 762 -10.35 7.89 16.33
CA LEU A 762 -11.51 8.78 16.23
C LEU A 762 -12.25 8.60 14.90
N ASP A 763 -11.52 8.38 13.80
CA ASP A 763 -12.13 8.13 12.49
C ASP A 763 -13.08 6.93 12.54
N HIS A 764 -12.70 5.86 13.25
CA HIS A 764 -13.56 4.71 13.51
C HIS A 764 -14.75 5.09 14.39
N ASN A 765 -14.52 5.79 15.52
CA ASN A 765 -15.59 6.20 16.44
C ASN A 765 -16.66 7.11 15.79
N ILE A 766 -16.32 7.85 14.72
CA ILE A 766 -17.30 8.63 13.93
C ILE A 766 -17.76 7.89 12.67
N SER A 767 -17.23 6.70 12.43
CA SER A 767 -17.56 5.81 11.31
C SER A 767 -17.25 6.43 9.93
N ARG A 768 -16.07 7.04 9.77
CA ARG A 768 -15.58 7.72 8.55
C ARG A 768 -15.72 6.84 7.30
N LEU A 769 -15.30 5.59 7.41
CA LEU A 769 -15.30 4.60 6.33
C LEU A 769 -16.74 4.16 5.97
N HIS A 770 -17.63 4.13 6.96
CA HIS A 770 -19.05 3.85 6.73
C HIS A 770 -19.79 5.05 6.11
N ASP A 771 -19.50 6.28 6.54
CA ASP A 771 -19.97 7.50 5.85
C ASP A 771 -19.53 7.51 4.39
N PHE A 772 -18.27 7.16 4.12
CA PHE A 772 -17.79 6.96 2.76
C PHE A 772 -18.65 5.98 1.97
N TYR A 773 -18.74 4.71 2.39
CA TYR A 773 -19.50 3.69 1.67
C TYR A 773 -21.01 3.93 1.59
N THR A 774 -21.58 4.77 2.46
CA THR A 774 -23.03 5.06 2.49
C THR A 774 -23.39 6.30 1.67
N ASN A 775 -22.56 7.35 1.70
CA ASN A 775 -22.93 8.68 1.22
C ASN A 775 -22.05 9.21 0.07
N ARG A 776 -20.82 8.70 -0.08
CA ARG A 776 -19.81 9.28 -1.00
C ARG A 776 -19.27 8.30 -2.04
N ALA A 777 -19.17 7.03 -1.69
CA ALA A 777 -18.52 6.03 -2.53
C ALA A 777 -19.25 5.88 -3.86
N VAL A 778 -18.48 5.91 -4.94
CA VAL A 778 -18.98 5.79 -6.30
C VAL A 778 -18.93 4.34 -6.76
N LYS A 779 -19.72 4.04 -7.78
CA LYS A 779 -19.78 2.72 -8.40
C LYS A 779 -18.37 2.22 -8.80
N ASP A 780 -18.18 0.90 -8.68
CA ASP A 780 -16.96 0.14 -8.99
C ASP A 780 -15.78 0.39 -8.04
N GLU A 781 -15.96 1.15 -6.94
CA GLU A 781 -14.96 1.24 -5.87
C GLU A 781 -14.88 -0.04 -5.03
N PRO A 782 -13.67 -0.51 -4.65
CA PRO A 782 -13.50 -1.74 -3.89
C PRO A 782 -14.02 -1.57 -2.45
N LYS A 783 -14.74 -2.60 -1.96
CA LYS A 783 -15.10 -2.73 -0.56
C LYS A 783 -13.99 -3.40 0.23
N VAL A 784 -13.87 -2.99 1.49
CA VAL A 784 -12.92 -3.55 2.45
C VAL A 784 -13.17 -5.04 2.67
N GLN A 785 -12.12 -5.86 2.57
CA GLN A 785 -12.12 -7.27 2.97
C GLN A 785 -11.65 -7.43 4.42
N VAL A 786 -10.62 -6.67 4.82
CA VAL A 786 -9.99 -6.72 6.15
C VAL A 786 -9.97 -5.32 6.77
N HIS A 787 -10.55 -5.15 7.95
CA HIS A 787 -10.63 -3.85 8.63
C HIS A 787 -9.63 -3.75 9.80
N LEU A 788 -8.78 -2.73 9.79
CA LEU A 788 -7.69 -2.52 10.74
C LEU A 788 -7.89 -1.19 11.49
N ILE A 789 -7.88 -1.25 12.82
CA ILE A 789 -8.18 -0.11 13.71
C ILE A 789 -7.01 0.08 14.70
N PRO A 790 -5.90 0.72 14.28
CA PRO A 790 -4.85 1.17 15.20
C PRO A 790 -5.39 2.31 16.08
N SER A 791 -5.20 2.22 17.41
CA SER A 791 -5.89 3.15 18.31
C SER A 791 -5.21 3.42 19.66
N TRP A 792 -5.58 4.55 20.27
CA TRP A 792 -5.35 4.92 21.67
C TRP A 792 -6.68 5.15 22.41
N GLY A 793 -7.51 4.11 22.53
CA GLY A 793 -8.76 4.13 23.32
C GLY A 793 -10.08 3.93 22.56
N SER A 794 -10.04 3.68 21.25
CA SER A 794 -11.17 3.15 20.47
C SER A 794 -11.18 1.61 20.55
N SER A 795 -12.39 1.06 20.41
CA SER A 795 -12.71 -0.35 20.33
C SER A 795 -13.45 -0.63 19.01
N ILE A 796 -13.49 -1.90 18.57
CA ILE A 796 -14.25 -2.28 17.37
C ILE A 796 -15.77 -1.99 17.54
N GLY A 797 -16.30 -1.99 18.77
CA GLY A 797 -17.67 -1.55 19.06
C GLY A 797 -17.87 -0.04 19.13
N GLY A 798 -16.80 0.77 18.99
CA GLY A 798 -16.87 2.23 19.00
C GLY A 798 -17.38 2.84 17.69
N GLY A 799 -17.27 2.11 16.58
CA GLY A 799 -17.62 2.54 15.23
C GLY A 799 -18.29 1.47 14.38
N ALA A 800 -18.68 1.82 13.17
CA ALA A 800 -19.23 0.88 12.20
C ALA A 800 -18.14 0.02 11.53
N VAL A 801 -18.42 -1.26 11.30
CA VAL A 801 -17.47 -2.20 10.68
C VAL A 801 -17.80 -2.41 9.20
N CYS A 802 -16.84 -2.08 8.33
CA CYS A 802 -17.00 -2.18 6.87
C CYS A 802 -16.42 -3.44 6.22
N ALA A 803 -15.75 -4.32 6.96
CA ALA A 803 -15.44 -5.68 6.47
C ALA A 803 -16.75 -6.46 6.24
N PRO A 804 -16.83 -7.45 5.33
CA PRO A 804 -18.11 -8.01 4.89
C PRO A 804 -18.66 -9.06 5.85
N ALA A 805 -19.97 -9.05 6.10
CA ALA A 805 -20.63 -10.12 6.83
C ALA A 805 -20.91 -11.34 5.91
N PRO A 806 -20.87 -12.60 6.40
CA PRO A 806 -20.64 -13.05 7.77
C PRO A 806 -19.16 -13.44 8.09
N ASN A 807 -18.18 -13.02 7.27
CA ASN A 807 -16.82 -13.59 7.27
C ASN A 807 -15.66 -12.58 7.35
N GLY A 808 -15.93 -11.28 7.58
CA GLY A 808 -14.94 -10.20 7.45
C GLY A 808 -13.96 -10.07 8.61
N PRO A 809 -12.64 -10.26 8.42
CA PRO A 809 -11.64 -10.12 9.48
C PRO A 809 -11.48 -8.66 9.94
N VAL A 810 -11.48 -8.46 11.26
CA VAL A 810 -11.28 -7.17 11.90
C VAL A 810 -10.24 -7.28 13.01
N LEU A 811 -9.31 -6.32 13.07
CA LEU A 811 -8.31 -6.20 14.13
C LEU A 811 -8.31 -4.78 14.71
N ASN A 812 -8.36 -4.68 16.03
CA ASN A 812 -8.09 -3.46 16.79
C ASN A 812 -6.89 -3.68 17.72
N VAL A 813 -6.01 -2.68 17.79
CA VAL A 813 -4.86 -2.64 18.70
C VAL A 813 -4.94 -1.32 19.46
N ASP A 814 -5.22 -1.41 20.76
CA ASP A 814 -5.48 -0.26 21.62
C ASP A 814 -4.32 -0.04 22.61
N GLY A 815 -3.53 0.99 22.33
CA GLY A 815 -2.40 1.36 23.18
C GLY A 815 -2.80 1.87 24.56
N ALA A 816 -3.99 2.47 24.72
CA ALA A 816 -4.46 2.98 26.01
C ALA A 816 -4.86 1.84 26.97
N ARG A 817 -5.45 0.76 26.43
CA ARG A 817 -5.72 -0.49 27.17
C ARG A 817 -4.53 -1.46 27.22
N CYS A 818 -3.50 -1.23 26.40
CA CYS A 818 -2.38 -2.14 26.16
C CYS A 818 -2.87 -3.55 25.80
N ASP A 819 -3.87 -3.62 24.92
CA ASP A 819 -4.62 -4.83 24.58
C ASP A 819 -5.08 -4.79 23.11
N SER A 820 -5.40 -5.96 22.56
CA SER A 820 -5.82 -6.12 21.17
C SER A 820 -7.01 -7.06 21.04
N THR A 821 -7.78 -6.87 19.97
CA THR A 821 -8.95 -7.70 19.69
C THR A 821 -9.04 -8.01 18.21
N ALA A 822 -9.04 -9.31 17.88
CA ALA A 822 -9.26 -9.85 16.53
C ALA A 822 -10.57 -10.65 16.46
N ARG A 823 -11.33 -10.48 15.37
CA ARG A 823 -12.70 -11.03 15.20
C ARG A 823 -13.07 -11.24 13.71
N ILE A 824 -14.14 -12.01 13.41
CA ILE A 824 -14.77 -12.24 12.07
C ILE A 824 -16.25 -11.81 11.96
N HIS A 825 -16.60 -10.78 11.18
CA HIS A 825 -17.91 -10.09 11.16
C HIS A 825 -19.10 -11.00 10.80
N ASP A 826 -19.89 -11.47 11.77
CA ASP A 826 -21.01 -12.44 11.70
C ASP A 826 -22.46 -11.89 11.86
N GLY A 827 -22.70 -10.71 12.46
CA GLY A 827 -24.04 -10.10 12.62
C GLY A 827 -24.80 -10.11 13.98
N GLN A 828 -24.24 -10.37 15.19
CA GLN A 828 -24.99 -10.60 16.48
C GLN A 828 -24.73 -9.75 17.80
N LEU A 829 -24.43 -8.43 17.77
CA LEU A 829 -24.28 -7.41 18.89
C LEU A 829 -23.60 -7.75 20.29
N TYR A 830 -22.57 -6.99 20.73
CA TYR A 830 -21.66 -7.26 21.90
C TYR A 830 -21.37 -6.08 22.84
N CYS A 831 -20.65 -6.42 23.92
CA CYS A 831 -19.82 -5.53 24.73
C CYS A 831 -18.32 -5.73 24.43
N ASP A 832 -17.57 -4.63 24.21
CA ASP A 832 -16.11 -4.64 24.02
C ASP A 832 -15.32 -5.18 25.22
N ASP A 833 -15.80 -4.96 26.45
CA ASP A 833 -15.18 -5.44 27.69
C ASP A 833 -15.47 -6.93 27.96
N HIS A 834 -16.44 -7.52 27.27
CA HIS A 834 -16.92 -8.89 27.52
C HIS A 834 -17.20 -9.64 26.21
N PRO A 835 -16.15 -10.16 25.54
CA PRO A 835 -16.25 -10.80 24.22
C PRO A 835 -17.31 -11.91 24.09
N ASP A 836 -17.52 -12.70 25.15
CA ASP A 836 -18.50 -13.80 25.14
C ASP A 836 -19.94 -13.35 25.44
N ASN A 837 -20.18 -12.05 25.71
CA ASN A 837 -21.50 -11.53 26.06
C ASN A 837 -22.22 -10.97 24.83
N GLN A 838 -23.03 -11.84 24.20
CA GLN A 838 -23.88 -11.54 23.04
C GLN A 838 -25.28 -11.09 23.48
N SER A 839 -25.85 -10.07 22.84
CA SER A 839 -27.19 -9.55 23.16
C SER A 839 -27.88 -9.01 21.92
N GLY A 840 -29.10 -9.49 21.60
CA GLY A 840 -29.92 -8.92 20.53
C GLY A 840 -30.46 -7.51 20.78
N VAL A 841 -30.06 -6.85 21.88
CA VAL A 841 -30.46 -5.49 22.26
C VAL A 841 -29.21 -4.66 22.57
N ALA A 842 -29.06 -3.53 21.87
CA ALA A 842 -27.96 -2.58 22.05
C ALA A 842 -27.90 -2.03 23.48
N GLY A 843 -26.69 -1.82 23.99
CA GLY A 843 -26.44 -1.29 25.34
C GLY A 843 -26.65 -2.26 26.51
N TYR A 844 -27.03 -3.52 26.25
CA TYR A 844 -27.34 -4.50 27.30
C TYR A 844 -26.17 -5.46 27.58
N CYS A 845 -25.18 -5.01 28.35
CA CYS A 845 -24.15 -5.89 28.90
C CYS A 845 -24.61 -6.53 30.22
N GLN A 846 -24.64 -7.87 30.28
CA GLN A 846 -25.06 -8.61 31.47
C GLN A 846 -23.92 -8.82 32.49
N ARG A 847 -22.67 -8.49 32.12
CA ARG A 847 -21.49 -8.64 32.99
C ARG A 847 -21.06 -7.28 33.55
N ALA A 848 -20.60 -7.26 34.80
CA ALA A 848 -20.01 -6.05 35.39
C ALA A 848 -18.57 -5.86 34.85
N THR A 849 -18.19 -4.63 34.55
CA THR A 849 -16.83 -4.33 34.06
C THR A 849 -15.84 -4.38 35.22
N GLU A 850 -14.70 -5.03 35.02
CA GLU A 850 -13.65 -5.12 36.03
C GLU A 850 -12.58 -4.04 35.80
N THR A 851 -12.06 -3.47 36.88
CA THR A 851 -10.92 -2.56 36.85
C THR A 851 -9.97 -2.98 37.96
N ARG A 852 -8.76 -3.43 37.61
CA ARG A 852 -7.75 -3.82 38.61
C ARG A 852 -6.91 -2.61 38.96
N TRP A 853 -6.51 -2.48 40.22
CA TRP A 853 -5.76 -1.31 40.70
C TRP A 853 -4.66 -1.74 41.67
N CYS A 854 -3.46 -1.18 41.49
CA CYS A 854 -2.35 -1.41 42.40
C CYS A 854 -2.36 -0.37 43.53
N GLY A 855 -2.56 -0.82 44.77
CA GLY A 855 -2.54 0.06 45.94
C GLY A 855 -1.21 0.76 46.20
N THR A 856 -0.09 0.19 45.73
CA THR A 856 1.26 0.72 45.97
C THR A 856 1.63 1.85 45.00
N CYS A 857 1.29 1.73 43.72
CA CYS A 857 1.74 2.66 42.67
C CYS A 857 0.61 3.40 41.94
N GLY A 858 -0.65 3.20 42.36
CA GLY A 858 -1.83 3.88 41.83
C GLY A 858 -2.31 3.44 40.45
N ALA A 859 -1.59 2.54 39.76
CA ALA A 859 -1.88 2.15 38.39
C ALA A 859 -3.18 1.30 38.28
N THR A 860 -4.08 1.70 37.38
CA THR A 860 -5.25 0.92 36.94
C THR A 860 -4.89 0.02 35.75
N ARG A 861 -5.43 -1.20 35.69
CA ARG A 861 -5.05 -2.27 34.76
C ARG A 861 -6.23 -3.15 34.34
N SER A 862 -6.15 -3.64 33.11
CA SER A 862 -7.02 -4.66 32.47
C SER A 862 -6.47 -6.08 32.68
N ALA A 863 -5.16 -6.28 32.52
CA ALA A 863 -4.50 -7.59 32.58
C ALA A 863 -4.58 -8.32 33.95
N THR A 864 -4.43 -9.65 33.94
CA THR A 864 -4.33 -10.52 35.13
C THR A 864 -2.89 -10.63 35.61
N GLY A 865 -2.65 -10.53 36.93
CA GLY A 865 -1.35 -10.82 37.54
C GLY A 865 -0.88 -9.76 38.55
N ALA A 866 0.37 -9.86 38.99
CA ALA A 866 1.00 -8.83 39.81
C ALA A 866 1.25 -7.55 39.00
N CYS A 867 1.32 -6.40 39.68
CA CYS A 867 1.53 -5.11 39.04
C CYS A 867 2.92 -5.05 38.35
N SER A 868 2.98 -4.96 37.02
CA SER A 868 4.27 -4.93 36.29
C SER A 868 5.18 -3.75 36.68
N ARG A 869 4.63 -2.69 37.30
CA ARG A 869 5.39 -1.53 37.80
C ARG A 869 6.09 -1.75 39.14
N CYS A 870 5.65 -2.72 39.96
CA CYS A 870 6.22 -2.88 41.32
C CYS A 870 6.10 -4.30 41.92
N ALA A 871 5.73 -5.31 41.12
CA ALA A 871 5.48 -6.70 41.50
C ALA A 871 4.44 -6.94 42.63
N ASN A 872 3.79 -5.89 43.15
CA ASN A 872 2.77 -6.03 44.20
C ASN A 872 1.45 -6.58 43.66
N PRO A 873 0.64 -7.28 44.49
CA PRO A 873 -0.71 -7.68 44.12
C PRO A 873 -1.58 -6.50 43.67
N VAL A 874 -2.42 -6.72 42.66
CA VAL A 874 -3.47 -5.77 42.26
C VAL A 874 -4.80 -6.20 42.87
N THR A 875 -5.61 -5.22 43.28
CA THR A 875 -6.97 -5.44 43.76
C THR A 875 -7.95 -5.28 42.59
N THR A 876 -8.75 -6.31 42.31
CA THR A 876 -9.85 -6.21 41.34
C THR A 876 -11.02 -5.45 41.96
N TYR A 877 -11.56 -4.47 41.23
CA TYR A 877 -12.79 -3.75 41.57
C TYR A 877 -13.81 -3.96 40.46
N HIS A 878 -15.07 -4.12 40.82
CA HIS A 878 -16.15 -4.27 39.86
C HIS A 878 -16.89 -2.94 39.66
N LYS A 879 -17.43 -2.72 38.47
CA LYS A 879 -18.17 -1.52 38.06
C LYS A 879 -19.44 -1.97 37.33
N CYS A 880 -20.59 -1.78 37.96
CA CYS A 880 -21.86 -2.22 37.37
C CYS A 880 -22.33 -1.25 36.28
N ALA A 881 -22.95 -1.78 35.22
CA ALA A 881 -23.53 -1.04 34.11
C ALA A 881 -24.89 -0.37 34.46
N HIS A 882 -24.99 0.29 35.61
CA HIS A 882 -26.13 1.13 35.97
C HIS A 882 -25.81 2.61 35.69
N PRO A 883 -26.80 3.46 35.36
CA PRO A 883 -26.57 4.89 35.18
C PRO A 883 -25.90 5.50 36.42
N LYS A 884 -24.92 6.39 36.21
CA LYS A 884 -24.17 7.06 37.30
C LYS A 884 -25.14 7.81 38.22
N LEU A 885 -25.44 7.22 39.38
CA LEU A 885 -26.06 7.93 40.49
C LEU A 885 -25.06 8.97 41.01
N GLN A 886 -25.35 10.26 40.79
CA GLN A 886 -24.59 11.32 41.45
C GLN A 886 -24.92 11.31 42.94
N LEU A 887 -23.95 10.87 43.75
CA LEU A 887 -24.03 10.90 45.20
C LEU A 887 -23.59 12.28 45.70
N HIS A 888 -24.55 13.11 46.10
CA HIS A 888 -24.29 14.36 46.78
C HIS A 888 -24.16 14.14 48.29
N TRP A 889 -23.04 14.55 48.86
CA TRP A 889 -22.83 14.54 50.31
C TRP A 889 -23.36 15.84 50.92
N VAL A 890 -24.20 15.73 51.94
CA VAL A 890 -24.85 16.87 52.62
C VAL A 890 -24.31 16.99 54.05
N CYS A 891 -23.94 18.19 54.45
CA CYS A 891 -23.52 18.50 55.81
C CYS A 891 -24.71 18.43 56.79
N GLN A 892 -24.74 17.49 57.73
CA GLN A 892 -25.88 17.36 58.67
C GLN A 892 -26.10 18.62 59.53
N ALA A 893 -25.03 19.36 59.86
CA ALA A 893 -25.11 20.58 60.66
C ALA A 893 -25.46 21.85 59.86
N CYS A 894 -25.37 21.81 58.53
CA CYS A 894 -25.43 23.02 57.70
C CYS A 894 -26.23 22.88 56.38
N SER A 895 -26.80 21.70 56.10
CA SER A 895 -27.76 21.38 55.02
C SER A 895 -27.34 21.72 53.58
N GLY A 896 -26.17 22.30 53.36
CA GLY A 896 -25.62 22.62 52.05
C GLY A 896 -24.97 21.41 51.38
N ALA A 897 -24.98 21.44 50.04
CA ALA A 897 -24.21 20.52 49.22
C ALA A 897 -22.70 20.73 49.41
N SER A 898 -21.94 19.64 49.49
CA SER A 898 -20.48 19.68 49.61
C SER A 898 -19.80 19.75 48.23
N PRO A 899 -18.76 20.58 48.03
CA PRO A 899 -18.22 21.59 48.96
C PRO A 899 -19.00 22.92 48.89
N CYS A 900 -19.15 23.61 50.03
CA CYS A 900 -19.77 24.93 50.07
C CYS A 900 -18.72 26.06 50.08
N LEU A 901 -19.04 27.19 49.42
CA LEU A 901 -18.16 28.37 49.27
C LEU A 901 -17.63 29.00 50.58
N THR A 902 -18.17 28.64 51.74
CA THR A 902 -17.84 29.21 53.04
C THR A 902 -16.88 28.39 53.91
N HIS A 903 -16.54 27.14 53.55
CA HIS A 903 -15.72 26.27 54.41
C HIS A 903 -14.70 25.43 53.60
N PRO A 904 -13.38 25.58 53.83
CA PRO A 904 -12.36 24.77 53.17
C PRO A 904 -12.26 23.33 53.71
N LEU A 905 -11.70 22.44 52.88
CA LEU A 905 -11.61 20.99 53.14
C LEU A 905 -10.55 20.64 54.21
N ALA A 906 -10.85 19.64 55.03
CA ALA A 906 -9.82 18.85 55.73
C ALA A 906 -9.21 17.81 54.75
N PRO A 907 -7.97 17.33 54.99
CA PRO A 907 -7.32 16.36 54.10
C PRO A 907 -8.09 15.05 53.98
N ALA A 908 -8.03 14.43 52.79
CA ALA A 908 -8.80 13.24 52.45
C ALA A 908 -8.37 12.01 53.26
N VAL A 909 -9.37 11.27 53.76
CA VAL A 909 -9.20 9.97 54.44
C VAL A 909 -9.07 8.86 53.39
N PRO A 910 -8.31 7.77 53.62
CA PRO A 910 -8.23 6.63 52.70
C PRO A 910 -9.60 6.07 52.30
N ARG A 911 -9.75 5.67 51.03
CA ARG A 911 -11.04 5.30 50.44
C ARG A 911 -11.60 4.02 51.09
N PRO A 912 -12.86 4.02 51.57
CA PRO A 912 -13.51 2.80 52.06
C PRO A 912 -13.88 1.88 50.89
N VAL A 913 -13.79 0.56 51.11
CA VAL A 913 -14.28 -0.46 50.18
C VAL A 913 -15.77 -0.71 50.45
N VAL A 914 -16.60 -0.69 49.41
CA VAL A 914 -18.06 -0.82 49.55
C VAL A 914 -18.56 -2.05 48.79
N VAL A 915 -19.34 -2.91 49.44
CA VAL A 915 -20.04 -4.04 48.80
C VAL A 915 -21.31 -3.52 48.13
N CYS A 916 -21.60 -3.93 46.89
CA CYS A 916 -22.81 -3.49 46.20
C CYS A 916 -24.07 -4.09 46.84
N ALA A 917 -25.05 -3.24 47.16
CA ALA A 917 -26.31 -3.63 47.77
C ALA A 917 -27.28 -4.38 46.82
N ASN A 918 -26.95 -4.52 45.53
CA ASN A 918 -27.68 -5.41 44.63
C ASN A 918 -27.23 -6.86 44.88
N THR A 919 -28.16 -7.67 45.38
CA THR A 919 -27.95 -9.09 45.73
C THR A 919 -27.51 -9.97 44.57
N ALA A 920 -27.72 -9.55 43.31
CA ALA A 920 -27.23 -10.25 42.13
C ALA A 920 -25.73 -10.01 41.86
N CYS A 921 -25.11 -8.99 42.46
CA CYS A 921 -23.70 -8.66 42.25
C CYS A 921 -22.82 -9.12 43.43
N ASN A 922 -23.12 -8.67 44.66
CA ASN A 922 -22.44 -9.09 45.89
C ASN A 922 -20.89 -9.01 45.88
N GLN A 923 -20.30 -8.16 45.03
CA GLN A 923 -18.85 -7.94 44.93
C GLN A 923 -18.41 -6.62 45.59
N LEU A 924 -17.10 -6.36 45.59
CA LEU A 924 -16.47 -5.13 46.08
C LEU A 924 -16.35 -4.07 44.96
N HIS A 925 -16.77 -2.83 45.25
CA HIS A 925 -16.86 -1.74 44.29
C HIS A 925 -16.10 -0.48 44.73
N TRP A 926 -15.86 0.40 43.77
CA TRP A 926 -15.39 1.78 44.04
C TRP A 926 -16.46 2.58 44.80
N GLY A 927 -16.18 2.85 46.07
CA GLY A 927 -16.75 4.02 46.74
C GLY A 927 -16.08 5.30 46.23
N ALA A 928 -16.85 6.38 46.12
CA ALA A 928 -16.26 7.73 46.15
C ALA A 928 -15.44 7.88 47.45
N PRO A 929 -14.35 8.69 47.48
CA PRO A 929 -13.68 8.98 48.74
C PRO A 929 -14.70 9.47 49.76
N ALA A 930 -14.63 8.94 50.99
CA ALA A 930 -15.46 9.44 52.07
C ALA A 930 -15.20 10.94 52.21
N ALA A 931 -16.25 11.76 52.15
CA ALA A 931 -16.10 13.21 52.25
C ALA A 931 -15.36 13.53 53.56
N PRO A 932 -14.34 14.40 53.56
CA PRO A 932 -13.71 14.82 54.80
C PRO A 932 -14.77 15.45 55.71
N GLY A 933 -14.67 15.18 57.02
CA GLY A 933 -15.51 15.85 58.00
C GLY A 933 -15.37 17.37 57.88
N CYS A 934 -16.45 18.12 58.11
CA CYS A 934 -16.39 19.58 58.01
C CYS A 934 -15.38 20.14 59.01
N GLY A 935 -14.34 20.82 58.52
CA GLY A 935 -13.25 21.35 59.36
C GLY A 935 -13.69 22.38 60.40
N THR A 936 -14.90 22.93 60.29
CA THR A 936 -15.45 23.95 61.19
C THR A 936 -16.40 23.38 62.25
N CYS A 937 -17.12 22.28 61.98
CA CYS A 937 -18.09 21.71 62.92
C CYS A 937 -17.83 20.25 63.33
N GLY A 938 -16.83 19.58 62.76
CA GLY A 938 -16.48 18.19 63.07
C GLY A 938 -17.50 17.13 62.64
N GLY A 939 -18.60 17.55 61.99
CA GLY A 939 -19.66 16.64 61.56
C GLY A 939 -19.18 15.62 60.52
N ALA A 940 -19.42 14.35 60.80
CA ALA A 940 -19.18 13.25 59.87
C ALA A 940 -20.26 13.19 58.78
N PRO A 941 -19.93 12.85 57.52
CA PRO A 941 -20.94 12.59 56.51
C PRO A 941 -21.72 11.31 56.84
N THR A 942 -23.03 11.40 57.03
CA THR A 942 -23.90 10.23 57.11
C THR A 942 -24.10 9.58 55.74
N ALA A 943 -24.45 8.30 55.72
CA ALA A 943 -24.65 7.50 54.52
C ALA A 943 -25.54 8.19 53.47
N ALA A 944 -25.20 7.98 52.20
CA ALA A 944 -25.87 8.53 51.03
C ALA A 944 -27.39 8.46 51.10
N GLN A 945 -28.05 9.61 51.27
CA GLN A 945 -29.49 9.73 51.08
C GLN A 945 -29.77 10.16 49.64
N HIS A 946 -30.66 9.43 48.97
CA HIS A 946 -31.16 9.80 47.64
C HIS A 946 -32.13 10.96 47.80
N VAL A 947 -31.72 12.15 47.38
CA VAL A 947 -32.58 13.34 47.38
C VAL A 947 -32.77 13.81 45.94
N SER A 948 -34.00 13.77 45.45
CA SER A 948 -34.36 14.29 44.13
C SER A 948 -34.77 15.75 44.23
N VAL A 949 -34.29 16.55 43.27
CA VAL A 949 -34.60 17.98 43.14
C VAL A 949 -35.77 18.13 42.16
N CYS A 950 -36.80 18.88 42.54
CA CYS A 950 -37.89 19.19 41.61
C CYS A 950 -37.41 20.18 40.53
N GLY A 951 -37.35 19.74 39.27
CA GLY A 951 -36.90 20.57 38.14
C GLY A 951 -37.76 21.80 37.83
N ILE A 952 -38.93 21.97 38.48
CA ILE A 952 -39.82 23.13 38.33
C ILE A 952 -39.58 24.19 39.43
N CYS A 953 -39.25 23.77 40.67
CA CYS A 953 -39.18 24.70 41.81
C CYS A 953 -37.94 24.55 42.71
N GLY A 954 -36.99 23.68 42.38
CA GLY A 954 -35.75 23.47 43.15
C GLY A 954 -35.91 22.79 44.50
N ALA A 955 -37.13 22.47 44.93
CA ALA A 955 -37.39 21.84 46.23
C ALA A 955 -36.87 20.39 46.28
N LEU A 956 -36.27 20.02 47.42
CA LEU A 956 -35.80 18.67 47.72
C LEU A 956 -36.95 17.79 48.25
N ALA A 957 -37.06 16.56 47.74
CA ALA A 957 -38.04 15.58 48.21
C ALA A 957 -37.36 14.32 48.80
N PRO A 958 -37.73 13.86 50.01
CA PRO A 958 -37.27 12.59 50.55
C PRO A 958 -38.13 11.42 50.04
N CYS A 959 -37.49 10.38 49.49
CA CYS A 959 -38.16 9.14 49.14
C CYS A 959 -38.39 8.25 50.37
N ILE A 960 -39.64 7.82 50.59
CA ILE A 960 -39.98 6.79 51.60
C ILE A 960 -40.06 5.43 50.90
N ASN A 961 -39.35 4.43 51.42
CA ASN A 961 -39.37 3.05 50.92
C ASN A 961 -40.73 2.36 51.22
N HIS A 962 -41.23 1.61 50.24
CA HIS A 962 -42.22 0.55 50.46
C HIS A 962 -41.78 -0.74 49.76
N ALA A 963 -41.82 -1.86 50.48
CA ALA A 963 -41.54 -3.19 49.94
C ALA A 963 -42.84 -3.86 49.47
N GLY A 964 -42.83 -4.44 48.27
CA GLY A 964 -43.96 -5.16 47.67
C GLY A 964 -43.54 -5.94 46.41
N PRO A 965 -44.25 -7.03 46.03
CA PRO A 965 -43.67 -8.09 45.19
C PRO A 965 -43.90 -7.95 43.66
N TYR A 966 -44.00 -6.74 43.11
CA TYR A 966 -44.11 -6.52 41.65
C TYR A 966 -43.22 -5.36 41.19
N PRO A 967 -42.32 -5.54 40.18
CA PRO A 967 -41.18 -4.65 39.95
C PRO A 967 -41.44 -3.48 38.97
N LEU A 968 -42.64 -2.90 38.97
CA LEU A 968 -42.98 -1.73 38.13
C LEU A 968 -43.83 -0.74 38.94
N TRP A 969 -43.65 0.55 38.64
CA TRP A 969 -44.35 1.74 39.20
C TRP A 969 -43.88 2.24 40.59
N LEU A 970 -43.09 3.32 40.58
CA LEU A 970 -42.92 4.26 41.70
C LEU A 970 -43.69 5.55 41.40
N ARG A 971 -44.44 6.08 42.38
CA ARG A 971 -45.06 7.42 42.32
C ARG A 971 -44.52 8.28 43.45
N SER A 972 -44.16 9.53 43.13
CA SER A 972 -43.77 10.56 44.12
C SER A 972 -44.27 11.93 43.68
N THR A 973 -45.03 12.60 44.54
CA THR A 973 -45.46 14.01 44.39
C THR A 973 -44.68 14.89 45.35
N CYS A 974 -44.32 16.11 44.95
CA CYS A 974 -43.69 17.05 45.89
C CYS A 974 -44.72 17.70 46.82
N ALA A 975 -44.28 18.25 47.94
CA ALA A 975 -45.14 18.87 48.96
C ALA A 975 -45.96 20.08 48.48
N LEU A 976 -45.67 20.60 47.28
CA LEU A 976 -46.40 21.71 46.62
C LEU A 976 -47.41 21.23 45.56
N GLY A 977 -47.66 19.91 45.46
CA GLY A 977 -48.74 19.37 44.62
C GLY A 977 -48.42 19.23 43.13
N HIS A 978 -47.20 19.54 42.68
CA HIS A 978 -46.78 19.28 41.30
C HIS A 978 -46.72 17.76 41.06
N ALA A 979 -47.60 17.27 40.20
CA ALA A 979 -47.55 15.90 39.70
C ALA A 979 -46.36 15.75 38.75
N PRO A 980 -45.56 14.66 38.84
CA PRO A 980 -44.55 14.38 37.83
C PRO A 980 -45.24 14.17 36.47
N SER A 981 -44.64 14.71 35.42
CA SER A 981 -45.00 14.36 34.05
C SER A 981 -44.91 12.85 33.88
N TRP A 982 -45.93 12.27 33.25
CA TRP A 982 -46.00 10.83 33.03
C TRP A 982 -44.76 10.35 32.27
N THR A 983 -43.93 9.53 32.91
CA THR A 983 -43.02 8.62 32.21
C THR A 983 -43.78 7.31 31.96
N PRO A 984 -44.39 7.10 30.77
CA PRO A 984 -44.62 5.75 30.32
C PRO A 984 -43.25 5.06 30.22
N VAL A 985 -43.14 3.83 30.72
CA VAL A 985 -42.12 2.91 30.22
C VAL A 985 -42.32 2.83 28.70
N PRO A 986 -41.28 2.94 27.86
CA PRO A 986 -41.46 2.78 26.43
C PRO A 986 -42.08 1.40 26.17
N LEU A 987 -43.26 1.42 25.56
CA LEU A 987 -43.84 0.21 24.99
C LEU A 987 -42.91 -0.30 23.89
N VAL A 988 -42.86 -1.63 23.79
CA VAL A 988 -42.13 -2.36 22.76
C VAL A 988 -42.42 -1.78 21.36
N ASN A 989 -41.38 -1.63 20.54
CA ASN A 989 -41.40 -1.23 19.13
C ASN A 989 -42.77 -1.30 18.44
N LEU A 990 -43.45 -0.16 18.34
CA LEU A 990 -44.44 0.08 17.29
C LEU A 990 -43.69 0.55 16.06
N ALA A 991 -43.61 -0.31 15.05
CA ALA A 991 -42.98 0.04 13.78
C ALA A 991 -43.71 1.23 13.12
N CYS A 992 -42.97 2.23 12.64
CA CYS A 992 -43.52 3.20 11.72
C CYS A 992 -43.88 2.47 10.42
N GLY A 993 -45.17 2.43 10.10
CA GLY A 993 -45.69 1.88 8.86
C GLY A 993 -45.46 2.82 7.68
N CYS A 994 -44.21 3.28 7.52
CA CYS A 994 -43.79 4.24 6.51
C CYS A 994 -42.79 3.54 5.59
N GLY A 995 -43.24 3.15 4.39
CA GLY A 995 -42.38 2.51 3.40
C GLY A 995 -41.25 3.43 2.91
N TRP A 996 -40.25 2.79 2.31
CA TRP A 996 -39.04 3.35 1.70
C TRP A 996 -39.22 4.66 0.88
N ASN A 997 -38.07 5.36 0.72
CA ASN A 997 -37.77 6.40 -0.29
C ASN A 997 -38.12 7.87 0.05
N GLN A 998 -37.34 8.52 0.91
CA GLN A 998 -36.79 9.88 0.70
C GLN A 998 -35.51 10.06 1.57
N PRO A 999 -34.53 10.89 1.17
CA PRO A 999 -33.27 11.07 1.90
C PRO A 999 -33.42 12.01 3.11
N PRO A 1000 -32.51 11.95 4.10
CA PRO A 1000 -32.33 13.05 5.05
C PRO A 1000 -31.73 14.23 4.29
N ALA A 1001 -32.48 15.33 4.17
CA ALA A 1001 -31.91 16.59 3.73
C ALA A 1001 -30.86 17.06 4.76
N LEU A 1002 -29.73 17.58 4.26
CA LEU A 1002 -28.66 18.17 5.07
C LEU A 1002 -29.23 19.12 6.14
N CYS A 1003 -29.06 18.76 7.41
CA CYS A 1003 -29.35 19.63 8.54
C CYS A 1003 -28.07 19.80 9.35
N GLU A 1004 -27.25 20.77 8.94
CA GLU A 1004 -25.95 21.14 9.56
C GLU A 1004 -26.12 21.85 10.92
N HIS A 1005 -27.07 21.39 11.74
CA HIS A 1005 -27.46 22.02 13.01
C HIS A 1005 -27.32 21.07 14.20
N MET A 1006 -26.11 20.57 14.41
CA MET A 1006 -25.71 19.94 15.67
C MET A 1006 -25.07 20.97 16.62
N TYR A 1007 -25.95 21.62 17.39
CA TYR A 1007 -25.68 22.32 18.67
C TYR A 1007 -24.95 23.69 18.59
N ALA A 1008 -25.45 24.79 19.20
CA ALA A 1008 -26.68 24.96 19.97
C ALA A 1008 -27.21 26.41 19.93
N THR A 1009 -28.46 26.58 19.50
CA THR A 1009 -29.35 27.68 19.90
C THR A 1009 -30.77 27.15 20.10
N PRO A 1010 -31.51 27.62 21.12
CA PRO A 1010 -32.87 27.17 21.36
C PRO A 1010 -33.85 27.84 20.37
N GLY A 1011 -34.32 27.08 19.38
CA GLY A 1011 -35.33 27.51 18.41
C GLY A 1011 -36.31 26.39 18.05
N PRO A 1012 -37.58 26.70 17.72
CA PRO A 1012 -38.55 25.69 17.35
C PRO A 1012 -38.26 25.10 15.96
N CYS A 1013 -38.25 23.77 15.86
CA CYS A 1013 -38.15 23.06 14.59
C CYS A 1013 -39.43 23.27 13.74
N PRO A 1014 -39.34 23.63 12.44
CA PRO A 1014 -40.52 23.83 11.58
C PRO A 1014 -41.45 22.61 11.47
N GLN A 1015 -40.93 21.41 11.74
CA GLN A 1015 -41.68 20.14 11.65
C GLN A 1015 -42.43 19.80 12.95
N HIS A 1016 -42.12 20.45 14.09
CA HIS A 1016 -42.68 20.13 15.40
C HIS A 1016 -43.14 21.38 16.19
N PRO A 1017 -44.17 22.12 15.71
CA PRO A 1017 -44.57 23.42 16.27
C PRO A 1017 -45.28 23.36 17.64
N THR A 1018 -45.46 22.19 18.25
CA THR A 1018 -46.29 22.00 19.46
C THR A 1018 -45.53 21.50 20.70
N LEU A 1019 -44.21 21.28 20.62
CA LEU A 1019 -43.39 20.81 21.74
C LEU A 1019 -42.60 21.96 22.40
N ALA A 1020 -42.63 22.01 23.73
CA ALA A 1020 -42.03 23.09 24.50
C ALA A 1020 -40.47 23.00 24.56
N PRO A 1021 -39.75 24.14 24.61
CA PRO A 1021 -38.30 24.15 24.51
C PRO A 1021 -37.61 23.71 25.81
N GLN A 1022 -36.87 22.60 25.73
CA GLN A 1022 -35.92 22.11 26.75
C GLN A 1022 -34.72 21.45 26.05
N PRO A 1023 -33.52 21.46 26.66
CA PRO A 1023 -32.28 20.99 26.04
C PRO A 1023 -32.17 19.46 26.11
N TRP A 1024 -33.04 18.77 25.39
CA TRP A 1024 -32.90 17.34 25.19
C TRP A 1024 -31.73 17.10 24.25
N ARG A 1025 -30.66 16.48 24.77
CA ARG A 1025 -29.75 15.73 23.92
C ARG A 1025 -30.61 14.73 23.15
N CYS A 1026 -30.56 14.74 21.82
CA CYS A 1026 -30.97 13.57 21.07
C CYS A 1026 -30.08 12.41 21.52
N LEU A 1027 -30.63 11.59 22.41
CA LEU A 1027 -30.28 10.17 22.52
C LEU A 1027 -30.92 9.46 21.32
N GLU A 1028 -30.66 9.94 20.11
CA GLU A 1028 -30.69 9.04 18.99
C GLU A 1028 -29.52 8.08 19.21
N PRO A 1029 -29.74 6.76 19.14
CA PRO A 1029 -28.63 5.84 19.09
C PRO A 1029 -27.87 6.19 17.81
N PHE A 1030 -26.58 6.53 17.92
CA PHE A 1030 -25.66 6.39 16.80
C PHE A 1030 -25.94 5.02 16.18
N ALA A 1031 -26.35 4.99 14.91
CA ALA A 1031 -26.97 3.82 14.32
C ALA A 1031 -26.01 2.63 14.48
N PRO A 1032 -26.36 1.56 15.22
CA PRO A 1032 -25.46 0.44 15.44
C PRO A 1032 -25.42 -0.39 14.15
N ILE A 1033 -24.48 -0.05 13.26
CA ILE A 1033 -24.28 -0.69 11.96
C ILE A 1033 -22.98 -1.50 12.03
N GLY A 1034 -23.11 -2.82 11.90
CA GLY A 1034 -22.05 -3.77 12.27
C GLY A 1034 -22.43 -4.54 13.53
N ALA A 1035 -23.41 -5.45 13.41
CA ALA A 1035 -23.67 -6.45 14.44
C ALA A 1035 -22.61 -7.57 14.34
N LEU A 1036 -22.33 -8.28 15.45
CA LEU A 1036 -21.12 -9.07 15.79
C LEU A 1036 -20.19 -9.74 14.80
N ILE A 1037 -19.12 -10.27 15.39
CA ILE A 1037 -17.82 -10.51 14.84
C ILE A 1037 -17.26 -11.65 15.73
N THR A 1038 -17.15 -12.90 15.26
CA THR A 1038 -16.79 -14.09 16.07
C THR A 1038 -15.32 -14.05 16.49
N VAL A 1039 -14.95 -14.60 17.65
CA VAL A 1039 -13.53 -14.68 18.06
C VAL A 1039 -12.76 -15.62 17.14
N ALA A 1040 -11.68 -15.13 16.51
CA ALA A 1040 -10.77 -15.90 15.65
C ALA A 1040 -9.89 -16.93 16.43
N SER A 1041 -10.42 -17.51 17.51
CA SER A 1041 -9.74 -18.26 18.57
C SER A 1041 -8.64 -17.47 19.34
N GLY A 1042 -8.20 -18.05 20.47
CA GLY A 1042 -7.56 -17.31 21.56
C GLY A 1042 -6.11 -16.87 21.30
N PRO A 1043 -5.66 -15.76 21.93
CA PRO A 1043 -4.33 -15.20 21.73
C PRO A 1043 -3.20 -16.02 22.38
N THR A 1044 -2.06 -16.13 21.70
CA THR A 1044 -0.80 -16.55 22.33
C THR A 1044 0.05 -15.32 22.68
N PRO A 1045 0.29 -15.02 23.98
CA PRO A 1045 1.11 -13.87 24.39
C PRO A 1045 2.61 -14.19 24.32
N VAL A 1046 3.39 -13.26 23.75
CA VAL A 1046 4.86 -13.32 23.66
C VAL A 1046 5.46 -12.10 24.37
N PRO A 1047 6.23 -12.26 25.47
CA PRO A 1047 6.78 -11.15 26.26
C PRO A 1047 7.90 -10.36 25.55
N LEU A 1048 8.00 -9.05 25.83
CA LEU A 1048 8.97 -8.10 25.24
C LEU A 1048 9.87 -7.41 26.30
N SER A 1049 10.95 -6.76 25.81
CA SER A 1049 11.97 -5.98 26.54
C SER A 1049 11.49 -4.86 27.48
N GLU A 1050 12.42 -4.37 28.32
CA GLU A 1050 12.18 -3.61 29.55
C GLU A 1050 12.37 -2.08 29.47
N ASN A 1051 12.26 -1.44 28.29
CA ASN A 1051 12.57 0.00 28.17
C ASN A 1051 11.41 0.94 28.56
N VAL A 1052 11.39 1.35 29.83
CA VAL A 1052 10.36 2.22 30.44
C VAL A 1052 10.46 3.72 30.09
N ASN A 1053 11.44 4.15 29.30
CA ASN A 1053 11.60 5.58 28.97
C ASN A 1053 10.68 6.04 27.82
N TYR A 1054 10.21 5.10 26.99
CA TYR A 1054 9.46 5.37 25.75
C TYR A 1054 7.99 4.88 25.82
N PHE A 1055 7.67 4.01 26.78
CA PHE A 1055 6.37 3.38 26.97
C PHE A 1055 6.01 3.29 28.46
N GLU A 1056 4.73 3.49 28.82
CA GLU A 1056 4.30 3.51 30.23
C GLU A 1056 4.44 2.15 30.94
N GLU A 1057 4.41 1.05 30.19
CA GLU A 1057 4.62 -0.30 30.69
C GLU A 1057 5.20 -1.22 29.62
N LYS A 1058 5.71 -2.39 30.05
CA LYS A 1058 6.24 -3.42 29.16
C LYS A 1058 5.20 -3.84 28.14
N GLY A 1059 5.56 -3.77 26.86
CA GLY A 1059 4.73 -4.32 25.79
C GLY A 1059 4.71 -5.85 25.78
N HIS A 1060 3.88 -6.41 24.92
CA HIS A 1060 3.87 -7.81 24.55
C HIS A 1060 3.29 -7.97 23.14
N VAL A 1061 3.62 -9.07 22.47
CA VAL A 1061 3.04 -9.42 21.18
C VAL A 1061 1.93 -10.44 21.39
N VAL A 1062 0.87 -10.33 20.61
CA VAL A 1062 -0.24 -11.28 20.56
C VAL A 1062 -0.37 -11.83 19.16
N VAL A 1063 -0.28 -13.16 19.02
CA VAL A 1063 -0.56 -13.84 17.76
C VAL A 1063 -1.94 -14.50 17.84
N TYR A 1064 -2.78 -14.24 16.84
CA TYR A 1064 -4.08 -14.88 16.64
C TYR A 1064 -3.97 -16.00 15.60
N ASN A 1065 -5.01 -16.83 15.46
CA ASN A 1065 -5.01 -17.87 14.43
C ASN A 1065 -5.33 -17.32 13.04
N ALA A 1066 -4.85 -18.01 12.00
CA ALA A 1066 -5.12 -17.67 10.62
C ALA A 1066 -6.61 -17.90 10.29
N THR A 1067 -7.22 -16.95 9.58
CA THR A 1067 -8.65 -16.95 9.28
C THR A 1067 -8.92 -16.61 7.82
N PRO A 1068 -9.91 -17.22 7.13
CA PRO A 1068 -10.15 -16.99 5.71
C PRO A 1068 -10.35 -15.51 5.34
N ILE A 1069 -9.82 -15.12 4.19
CA ILE A 1069 -10.07 -13.80 3.60
C ILE A 1069 -11.37 -13.88 2.76
N PRO A 1070 -12.35 -12.99 2.95
CA PRO A 1070 -13.56 -12.95 2.14
C PRO A 1070 -13.24 -12.52 0.70
N PRO A 1071 -14.07 -12.90 -0.29
CA PRO A 1071 -13.87 -12.45 -1.67
C PRO A 1071 -13.94 -10.92 -1.78
N VAL A 1072 -13.27 -10.37 -2.79
CA VAL A 1072 -13.37 -8.94 -3.13
C VAL A 1072 -14.81 -8.61 -3.54
N ASP A 1073 -15.34 -7.51 -3.03
CA ASP A 1073 -16.66 -6.95 -3.38
C ASP A 1073 -16.48 -5.47 -3.78
N PHE A 1074 -17.45 -4.90 -4.50
CA PHE A 1074 -17.39 -3.54 -5.05
C PHE A 1074 -18.70 -2.78 -4.81
N VAL A 1075 -18.66 -1.46 -4.89
CA VAL A 1075 -19.86 -0.60 -4.83
C VAL A 1075 -20.67 -0.76 -6.14
N PRO A 1076 -21.99 -1.03 -6.07
CA PRO A 1076 -22.81 -1.48 -7.22
C PRO A 1076 -23.17 -0.41 -8.29
#